data_AF-A0A971TIL2-F1
#
_entry.id   AF-A0A971TIL2-F1
#
_cell.length_a   1.000
_cell.length_b   1.000
_cell.length_c   1.000
_cell.angle_alpha   90.00
_cell.angle_beta   90.00
_cell.angle_gamma   90.00
#
_symmetry.space_group_name_H-M   'P 1'
#
loop_
_entity.id
_entity.type
_entity.pdbx_description
1 polymer ?
#
loop_
_entity_poly.entity_id
_entity_poly.type
_entity_poly.pdbx_seq_one_letter_code
_entity_poly.pdbx_strand_id
1 'polypeptide(L)'
;MRACLLAAIGVVAASSAFAGNRMEIRGRDVYLDDKPHIPHGMIHVGLDQYAALQKLGINSLSLDVAFRDFDPQRSEEENRAAHAGYLKAADEAHRHGMTVLWLMSFHYTPDWLWQRYPDVRMKKHDGTDGEGGWMRMCLNHPGFRADAEKWLRFFVGYLGDHPATVGYVMWNEPHLTAPVDYNPHTVRAFHGWLEKRYGTVAALNEQLGLAVEAFDQVSPPPPPDEQAYWSQMYDQMVAAGRPVTTAPAPVGNPALWMDWMRFRQENFADFWVWERSVIKDAAPDAIVTSKIVPFDLYSSHAYGAGTNTEIWVNRFLDVLGMDLYSHQDEDFLARWKCDYFLSLSAGKPVWHTEYGFSFCAERGLTTPEQWRSTFYHQLARGVGGFWNYMWGEPDPYTLHYRNYKPAPVTHQIGRLSKQMETLAPLLAGLQPERPQVAVLHSATTSLAIPNDYTATADQTTIIDLLYRSQTPFNFVTEQMVREGKLRDYRVLAAVGAVALDDETIEAIRRFTVDWGGHVIANARFAELDEYGRPRAVHPPQWMAARTTGFYRQPREKTGVLELRRTSYDIDEKEIDVHVQLETWSSRPIRLESGEVLGSGPIFGDEDTQMAWASGGRHELFWEDIEPLEGGRVIGYFEDGKPAVVETPQTLYVARDVCWVDEGFERFFRGFLRQSGVTNKNLALRKGTSEPAASVDVRLWENDDRKVLFVTNSAPTLHYDGKPLDLEVLFEVYGEVTDALTGERIPSRWENFTRVVPLTLVAGEARVLVGKPYPAGWEDAKARYEEVHRYVRPDDQPYVTWWRSPKELWVCDNRTELGIGTHGMSDEHAQMVRQLGIRLVRHTIYWYNVERTDQPGVYDEAALKHYDEITQRAKDMGIELVYIIHGNPPGAGWESREATYQRFADFAAFMAKRYPSVRYWELWNEWETTFTDIFGAQREYFPPFEMGRCYGRMLQKAYPAIKQANPEAFVLIGGLSYGDPTAIIRGIYEQGARECFDVMNIHTYGVPVNWGFVVSGYQAKAAMGEYGDFNRPLWNTEFGIDAGNLYRAWQVATGEGFDEGHLKQWKACIADALKTRLYWKILPYQLAAGNETANDVLNDPNGGVDLGEGRVADDYGFGLLRADGVTPRPTYRWLERARINRKIQAEPRLVADVRVACDPALKPVGYEFEPFENGLVVKDVTVNSLAPTVIRFR
;
A
#
# COMPACT_ATOMS: atom_id res chain seq x y z
N MET A 1 -27.35 -66.62 -8.20
CA MET A 1 -26.76 -65.98 -9.39
C MET A 1 -27.02 -64.46 -9.49
N ARG A 2 -28.24 -63.94 -9.24
CA ARG A 2 -28.47 -62.47 -9.22
C ARG A 2 -27.82 -61.71 -8.05
N ALA A 3 -27.52 -62.37 -6.92
CA ALA A 3 -26.85 -61.73 -5.78
C ALA A 3 -25.33 -61.55 -5.98
N CYS A 4 -24.67 -62.36 -6.80
CA CYS A 4 -23.23 -62.21 -7.08
C CYS A 4 -22.94 -61.13 -8.12
N LEU A 5 -23.90 -60.80 -9.00
CA LEU A 5 -23.73 -59.75 -10.00
C LEU A 5 -23.85 -58.34 -9.40
N LEU A 6 -24.61 -58.18 -8.32
CA LEU A 6 -24.74 -56.89 -7.60
C LEU A 6 -23.51 -56.55 -6.74
N ALA A 7 -22.75 -57.55 -6.28
CA ALA A 7 -21.47 -57.30 -5.61
C ALA A 7 -20.37 -56.86 -6.59
N ALA A 8 -20.41 -57.32 -7.84
CA ALA A 8 -19.48 -56.89 -8.89
C ALA A 8 -19.80 -55.47 -9.42
N ILE A 9 -21.08 -55.05 -9.40
CA ILE A 9 -21.49 -53.69 -9.81
C ILE A 9 -21.35 -52.68 -8.65
N GLY A 10 -21.51 -53.13 -7.39
CA GLY A 10 -21.32 -52.29 -6.19
C GLY A 10 -19.86 -51.93 -5.89
N VAL A 11 -18.87 -52.64 -6.46
CA VAL A 11 -17.44 -52.26 -6.37
C VAL A 11 -17.05 -51.29 -7.47
N VAL A 12 -17.78 -51.24 -8.60
CA VAL A 12 -17.52 -50.27 -9.67
C VAL A 12 -18.21 -48.93 -9.41
N ALA A 13 -19.31 -48.89 -8.65
CA ALA A 13 -20.04 -47.65 -8.34
C ALA A 13 -19.48 -46.84 -7.14
N ALA A 14 -18.39 -47.30 -6.50
CA ALA A 14 -17.60 -46.48 -5.55
C ALA A 14 -16.35 -45.86 -6.19
N SER A 15 -16.15 -46.04 -7.50
CA SER A 15 -15.02 -45.45 -8.24
C SER A 15 -15.37 -44.11 -8.94
N SER A 16 -16.62 -43.68 -8.91
CA SER A 16 -17.07 -42.44 -9.56
C SER A 16 -17.31 -41.27 -8.60
N ALA A 17 -16.88 -41.39 -7.34
CA ALA A 17 -16.94 -40.29 -6.35
C ALA A 17 -15.59 -39.58 -6.14
N PHE A 18 -14.50 -40.07 -6.73
CA PHE A 18 -13.19 -39.42 -6.76
C PHE A 18 -12.96 -38.81 -8.15
N ALA A 19 -13.74 -37.78 -8.48
CA ALA A 19 -13.56 -37.02 -9.71
C ALA A 19 -12.40 -36.03 -9.53
N GLY A 20 -11.22 -36.40 -10.05
CA GLY A 20 -10.04 -35.52 -10.16
C GLY A 20 -9.31 -35.24 -8.85
N ASN A 21 -7.98 -35.19 -8.89
CA ASN A 21 -7.13 -34.45 -7.94
C ASN A 21 -6.28 -33.50 -8.80
N ARG A 22 -6.93 -32.80 -9.75
CA ARG A 22 -6.21 -32.00 -10.73
C ARG A 22 -5.84 -30.67 -10.09
N MET A 23 -4.56 -30.52 -9.78
CA MET A 23 -4.02 -29.24 -9.31
C MET A 23 -3.61 -28.37 -10.50
N GLU A 24 -4.10 -27.14 -10.52
CA GLU A 24 -3.83 -26.15 -11.56
C GLU A 24 -3.37 -24.84 -10.92
N ILE A 25 -2.46 -24.13 -11.59
CA ILE A 25 -1.99 -22.81 -11.20
C ILE A 25 -2.65 -21.77 -12.11
N ARG A 26 -3.35 -20.79 -11.51
CA ARG A 26 -3.97 -19.67 -12.22
C ARG A 26 -3.42 -18.36 -11.68
N GLY A 27 -2.49 -17.76 -12.42
CA GLY A 27 -1.70 -16.66 -11.89
C GLY A 27 -0.87 -17.14 -10.70
N ARG A 28 -1.15 -16.60 -9.50
CA ARG A 28 -0.51 -17.04 -8.25
C ARG A 28 -1.33 -18.02 -7.41
N ASP A 29 -2.60 -18.23 -7.77
CA ASP A 29 -3.53 -19.02 -6.98
C ASP A 29 -3.49 -20.48 -7.42
N VAL A 30 -3.65 -21.39 -6.47
CA VAL A 30 -3.75 -22.83 -6.72
C VAL A 30 -5.21 -23.23 -6.71
N TYR A 31 -5.59 -24.06 -7.67
CA TYR A 31 -6.92 -24.64 -7.77
C TYR A 31 -6.81 -26.16 -7.71
N LEU A 32 -7.64 -26.79 -6.89
CA LEU A 32 -7.81 -28.24 -6.88
C LEU A 32 -9.24 -28.51 -7.38
N ASP A 33 -9.33 -29.15 -8.55
CA ASP A 33 -10.61 -29.45 -9.23
C ASP A 33 -11.53 -28.22 -9.33
N ASP A 34 -10.99 -27.14 -9.91
CA ASP A 34 -11.64 -25.84 -10.13
C ASP A 34 -12.01 -25.03 -8.88
N LYS A 35 -11.61 -25.47 -7.69
CA LYS A 35 -11.83 -24.71 -6.44
C LYS A 35 -10.53 -24.09 -5.94
N PRO A 36 -10.54 -22.81 -5.50
CA PRO A 36 -9.38 -22.22 -4.84
C PRO A 36 -8.91 -23.09 -3.67
N HIS A 37 -7.61 -23.31 -3.60
CA HIS A 37 -6.99 -24.25 -2.69
C HIS A 37 -5.64 -23.73 -2.20
N ILE A 38 -5.30 -24.01 -0.95
CA ILE A 38 -3.96 -23.81 -0.40
C ILE A 38 -3.46 -25.20 -0.01
N PRO A 39 -2.49 -25.78 -0.74
CA PRO A 39 -1.93 -27.08 -0.40
C PRO A 39 -1.33 -27.07 1.01
N HIS A 40 -1.68 -28.06 1.80
CA HIS A 40 -1.13 -28.29 3.12
C HIS A 40 -0.61 -29.72 3.22
N GLY A 41 0.70 -29.85 3.09
CA GLY A 41 1.38 -31.11 2.94
C GLY A 41 2.23 -31.55 4.11
N MET A 42 2.75 -32.77 4.01
CA MET A 42 3.65 -33.40 4.99
C MET A 42 4.77 -34.18 4.29
N ILE A 43 5.94 -34.25 4.93
CA ILE A 43 7.14 -34.91 4.41
C ILE A 43 7.62 -36.01 5.37
N HIS A 44 8.37 -36.98 4.84
CA HIS A 44 8.89 -38.16 5.55
C HIS A 44 7.77 -38.98 6.20
N VAL A 45 6.87 -39.49 5.35
CA VAL A 45 5.66 -40.20 5.77
C VAL A 45 5.69 -41.68 5.36
N GLY A 46 5.25 -42.55 6.26
CA GLY A 46 4.97 -43.96 6.02
C GLY A 46 3.51 -44.19 5.62
N LEU A 47 3.23 -45.27 4.88
CA LEU A 47 1.88 -45.60 4.38
C LEU A 47 0.84 -45.73 5.49
N ASP A 48 1.24 -46.27 6.64
CA ASP A 48 0.38 -46.48 7.82
C ASP A 48 -0.03 -45.18 8.52
N GLN A 49 0.57 -44.05 8.14
CA GLN A 49 0.35 -42.74 8.77
C GLN A 49 -0.68 -41.88 8.01
N TYR A 50 -1.04 -42.22 6.77
CA TYR A 50 -1.87 -41.36 5.92
C TYR A 50 -3.25 -41.12 6.53
N ALA A 51 -3.83 -42.12 7.18
CA ALA A 51 -5.10 -41.98 7.89
C ALA A 51 -5.04 -40.99 9.07
N ALA A 52 -3.89 -40.85 9.74
CA ALA A 52 -3.70 -39.88 10.81
C ALA A 52 -3.53 -38.47 10.23
N LEU A 53 -2.74 -38.33 9.17
CA LEU A 53 -2.52 -37.05 8.46
C LEU A 53 -3.81 -36.52 7.85
N GLN A 54 -4.65 -37.38 7.27
CA GLN A 54 -5.96 -36.99 6.74
C GLN A 54 -6.85 -36.38 7.83
N LYS A 55 -6.81 -36.92 9.07
CA LYS A 55 -7.57 -36.37 10.20
C LYS A 55 -7.05 -35.00 10.66
N LEU A 56 -5.79 -34.69 10.39
CA LEU A 56 -5.21 -33.36 10.59
C LEU A 56 -5.53 -32.40 9.43
N GLY A 57 -6.23 -32.86 8.38
CA GLY A 57 -6.52 -32.03 7.20
C GLY A 57 -5.33 -31.85 6.26
N ILE A 58 -4.29 -32.68 6.40
CA ILE A 58 -3.21 -32.75 5.40
C ILE A 58 -3.80 -33.31 4.11
N ASN A 59 -3.53 -32.62 3.00
CA ASN A 59 -4.13 -32.89 1.69
C ASN A 59 -3.08 -33.07 0.58
N SER A 60 -1.80 -32.97 0.92
CA SER A 60 -0.69 -33.20 -0.02
C SER A 60 0.48 -33.92 0.66
N LEU A 61 1.27 -34.64 -0.11
CA LEU A 61 2.48 -35.33 0.36
C LEU A 61 3.65 -34.98 -0.56
N SER A 62 4.86 -34.88 -0.01
CA SER A 62 6.09 -34.88 -0.80
C SER A 62 6.85 -36.18 -0.55
N LEU A 63 7.06 -36.99 -1.60
CA LEU A 63 7.66 -38.32 -1.52
C LEU A 63 8.93 -38.41 -2.37
N ASP A 64 9.99 -39.01 -1.81
CA ASP A 64 11.29 -39.17 -2.47
C ASP A 64 11.31 -40.27 -3.54
N VAL A 65 11.88 -39.95 -4.70
CA VAL A 65 12.34 -40.89 -5.71
C VAL A 65 13.86 -40.79 -5.78
N ALA A 66 14.57 -41.81 -5.31
CA ALA A 66 16.03 -41.76 -5.22
C ALA A 66 16.71 -42.30 -6.49
N PHE A 67 17.72 -41.59 -6.98
CA PHE A 67 18.47 -42.05 -8.17
C PHE A 67 19.17 -43.40 -7.96
N ARG A 68 19.59 -43.68 -6.72
CA ARG A 68 20.21 -44.96 -6.34
C ARG A 68 19.32 -46.19 -6.54
N ASP A 69 17.99 -46.01 -6.58
CA ASP A 69 17.07 -47.14 -6.66
C ASP A 69 16.97 -47.68 -8.11
N PHE A 70 17.38 -46.88 -9.09
CA PHE A 70 17.31 -47.21 -10.52
C PHE A 70 18.56 -47.91 -11.04
N ASP A 71 18.35 -48.82 -11.99
CA ASP A 71 19.41 -49.45 -12.78
C ASP A 71 19.14 -49.25 -14.28
N PRO A 72 20.00 -48.49 -15.00
CA PRO A 72 19.82 -48.21 -16.42
C PRO A 72 20.06 -49.45 -17.31
N GLN A 73 20.53 -50.57 -16.76
CA GLN A 73 20.73 -51.83 -17.48
C GLN A 73 19.51 -52.76 -17.43
N ARG A 74 18.59 -52.54 -16.49
CA ARG A 74 17.33 -53.30 -16.41
C ARG A 74 16.40 -52.94 -17.57
N SER A 75 15.62 -53.93 -17.99
CA SER A 75 14.46 -53.68 -18.85
C SER A 75 13.42 -52.82 -18.11
N GLU A 76 12.51 -52.21 -18.87
CA GLU A 76 11.44 -51.39 -18.28
C GLU A 76 10.55 -52.22 -17.33
N GLU A 77 10.26 -53.47 -17.65
CA GLU A 77 9.44 -54.37 -16.83
C GLU A 77 10.11 -54.70 -15.49
N GLU A 78 11.42 -54.96 -15.50
CA GLU A 78 12.20 -55.20 -14.29
C GLU A 78 12.24 -53.94 -13.39
N ASN A 79 12.40 -52.75 -13.99
CA ASN A 79 12.34 -51.50 -13.23
C ASN A 79 10.92 -51.26 -12.66
N ARG A 80 9.84 -51.51 -13.42
CA ARG A 80 8.47 -51.42 -12.91
C ARG A 80 8.24 -52.35 -11.71
N ALA A 81 8.69 -53.61 -11.82
CA ALA A 81 8.56 -54.59 -10.74
C ALA A 81 9.36 -54.18 -9.48
N ALA A 82 10.59 -53.67 -9.65
CA ALA A 82 11.42 -53.21 -8.54
C ALA A 82 10.83 -51.98 -7.82
N HIS A 83 9.99 -51.19 -8.50
CA HIS A 83 9.49 -49.90 -8.03
C HIS A 83 7.97 -49.85 -7.80
N ALA A 84 7.30 -51.00 -7.71
CA ALA A 84 5.86 -51.10 -7.44
C ALA A 84 5.41 -50.41 -6.13
N GLY A 85 6.32 -50.24 -5.16
CA GLY A 85 6.05 -49.54 -3.91
C GLY A 85 5.63 -48.08 -4.08
N TYR A 86 6.15 -47.37 -5.09
CA TYR A 86 5.77 -45.97 -5.35
C TYR A 86 4.33 -45.84 -5.84
N LEU A 87 3.87 -46.71 -6.74
CA LEU A 87 2.46 -46.73 -7.16
C LEU A 87 1.54 -47.08 -6.00
N LYS A 88 1.94 -48.03 -5.13
CA LYS A 88 1.18 -48.33 -3.92
C LYS A 88 1.04 -47.11 -3.01
N ALA A 89 2.07 -46.29 -2.88
CA ALA A 89 2.00 -45.03 -2.12
C ALA A 89 1.07 -44.01 -2.78
N ALA A 90 1.11 -43.91 -4.11
CA ALA A 90 0.21 -43.04 -4.86
C ALA A 90 -1.26 -43.48 -4.74
N ASP A 91 -1.54 -44.79 -4.84
CA ASP A 91 -2.86 -45.38 -4.65
C ASP A 91 -3.41 -45.05 -3.25
N GLU A 92 -2.56 -45.22 -2.24
CA GLU A 92 -2.88 -44.94 -0.84
C GLU A 92 -3.19 -43.46 -0.61
N ALA A 93 -2.36 -42.57 -1.15
CA ALA A 93 -2.57 -41.13 -1.10
C ALA A 93 -3.90 -40.75 -1.77
N HIS A 94 -4.17 -41.26 -2.98
CA HIS A 94 -5.41 -41.00 -3.70
C HIS A 94 -6.63 -41.45 -2.93
N ARG A 95 -6.59 -42.64 -2.32
CA ARG A 95 -7.67 -43.17 -1.49
C ARG A 95 -7.95 -42.31 -0.26
N HIS A 96 -6.96 -41.57 0.23
CA HIS A 96 -7.10 -40.60 1.32
C HIS A 96 -7.41 -39.17 0.84
N GLY A 97 -7.61 -38.96 -0.47
CA GLY A 97 -7.88 -37.63 -1.04
C GLY A 97 -6.65 -36.71 -1.02
N MET A 98 -5.45 -37.28 -0.98
CA MET A 98 -4.19 -36.53 -0.98
C MET A 98 -3.56 -36.48 -2.37
N THR A 99 -2.90 -35.37 -2.65
CA THR A 99 -2.00 -35.20 -3.81
C THR A 99 -0.57 -35.59 -3.45
N VAL A 100 0.27 -35.85 -4.45
CA VAL A 100 1.67 -36.24 -4.31
C VAL A 100 2.55 -35.38 -5.22
N LEU A 101 3.54 -34.74 -4.62
CA LEU A 101 4.71 -34.18 -5.28
C LEU A 101 5.88 -35.16 -5.16
N TRP A 102 6.49 -35.52 -6.29
CA TRP A 102 7.61 -36.45 -6.32
C TRP A 102 8.94 -35.70 -6.30
N LEU A 103 9.72 -35.88 -5.24
CA LEU A 103 11.04 -35.30 -5.10
C LEU A 103 12.07 -36.15 -5.84
N MET A 104 12.65 -35.56 -6.89
CA MET A 104 13.63 -36.19 -7.77
C MET A 104 15.03 -36.06 -7.15
N SER A 105 15.42 -37.06 -6.36
CA SER A 105 16.59 -37.04 -5.48
C SER A 105 17.85 -37.66 -6.12
N PHE A 106 18.50 -36.89 -6.99
CA PHE A 106 19.79 -37.25 -7.59
C PHE A 106 20.97 -37.30 -6.61
N HIS A 107 20.87 -36.58 -5.49
CA HIS A 107 21.90 -36.56 -4.44
C HIS A 107 22.10 -37.94 -3.79
N TYR A 108 21.10 -38.84 -3.86
CA TYR A 108 21.28 -40.26 -3.57
C TYR A 108 21.92 -40.98 -4.75
N THR A 109 23.25 -40.83 -4.89
CA THR A 109 23.97 -41.37 -6.03
C THR A 109 24.17 -42.90 -5.93
N PRO A 110 23.90 -43.67 -7.00
CA PRO A 110 24.15 -45.12 -7.01
C PRO A 110 25.65 -45.47 -7.11
N ASP A 111 26.04 -46.56 -6.46
CA ASP A 111 27.41 -47.09 -6.53
C ASP A 111 27.83 -47.50 -7.94
N TRP A 112 26.88 -47.98 -8.76
CA TRP A 112 27.15 -48.38 -10.14
C TRP A 112 27.62 -47.20 -11.01
N LEU A 113 27.26 -45.96 -10.67
CA LEU A 113 27.67 -44.78 -11.43
C LEU A 113 29.19 -44.60 -11.37
N TRP A 114 29.77 -44.75 -10.18
CA TRP A 114 31.22 -44.63 -9.95
C TRP A 114 32.01 -45.76 -10.63
N GLN A 115 31.44 -46.97 -10.65
CA GLN A 115 32.07 -48.12 -11.29
C GLN A 115 32.06 -48.00 -12.81
N ARG A 116 30.96 -47.47 -13.37
CA ARG A 116 30.78 -47.32 -14.82
C ARG A 116 31.55 -46.14 -15.39
N TYR A 117 31.61 -45.03 -14.65
CA TYR A 117 32.29 -43.81 -15.06
C TYR A 117 33.27 -43.37 -13.96
N PRO A 118 34.50 -43.92 -13.92
CA PRO A 118 35.46 -43.61 -12.85
C PRO A 118 35.87 -42.12 -12.77
N ASP A 119 35.70 -41.38 -13.87
CA ASP A 119 36.01 -39.95 -14.01
C ASP A 119 34.81 -39.02 -13.76
N VAL A 120 33.64 -39.56 -13.38
CA VAL A 120 32.40 -38.78 -13.17
C VAL A 120 32.41 -37.97 -11.87
N ARG A 121 33.32 -38.27 -10.94
CA ARG A 121 33.42 -37.53 -9.67
C ARG A 121 33.83 -36.08 -9.92
N MET A 122 33.28 -35.19 -9.11
CA MET A 122 33.77 -33.81 -9.07
C MET A 122 35.25 -33.79 -8.70
N LYS A 123 36.00 -32.82 -9.25
CA LYS A 123 37.44 -32.70 -8.99
C LYS A 123 37.75 -31.44 -8.20
N LYS A 124 38.64 -31.52 -7.20
CA LYS A 124 39.27 -30.35 -6.56
C LYS A 124 40.22 -29.66 -7.56
N HIS A 125 40.68 -28.44 -7.24
CA HIS A 125 41.58 -27.67 -8.11
C HIS A 125 42.91 -28.40 -8.38
N ASP A 126 43.38 -29.22 -7.44
CA ASP A 126 44.58 -30.05 -7.59
C ASP A 126 44.36 -31.34 -8.41
N GLY A 127 43.14 -31.56 -8.92
CA GLY A 127 42.76 -32.72 -9.72
C GLY A 127 42.38 -33.97 -8.92
N THR A 128 42.43 -33.93 -7.58
CA THR A 128 41.95 -35.03 -6.72
C THR A 128 40.43 -35.08 -6.67
N ASP A 129 39.87 -36.22 -6.27
CA ASP A 129 38.41 -36.32 -6.10
C ASP A 129 37.94 -35.37 -5.01
N GLY A 130 36.88 -34.64 -5.32
CA GLY A 130 36.13 -33.89 -4.35
C GLY A 130 35.36 -34.82 -3.41
N GLU A 131 35.29 -34.45 -2.13
CA GLU A 131 34.45 -35.19 -1.17
C GLU A 131 32.97 -34.89 -1.40
N GLY A 132 32.65 -33.67 -1.86
CA GLY A 132 31.31 -33.20 -2.24
C GLY A 132 30.34 -33.11 -1.06
N GLY A 133 29.48 -32.09 -1.05
CA GLY A 133 28.31 -32.04 -0.16
C GLY A 133 27.25 -33.06 -0.57
N TRP A 134 26.00 -32.59 -0.72
CA TRP A 134 24.90 -33.41 -1.25
C TRP A 134 25.11 -33.84 -2.72
N MET A 135 25.95 -33.12 -3.48
CA MET A 135 26.34 -33.47 -4.85
C MET A 135 27.79 -33.93 -4.94
N ARG A 136 28.01 -35.02 -5.67
CA ARG A 136 29.33 -35.67 -5.77
C ARG A 136 29.79 -35.96 -7.21
N MET A 137 28.95 -35.69 -8.20
CA MET A 137 29.20 -35.96 -9.62
C MET A 137 29.32 -34.68 -10.45
N CYS A 138 30.12 -34.75 -11.51
CA CYS A 138 30.24 -33.69 -12.51
C CYS A 138 28.95 -33.62 -13.36
N LEU A 139 28.25 -32.49 -13.29
CA LEU A 139 26.99 -32.25 -14.01
C LEU A 139 27.17 -32.16 -15.53
N ASN A 140 28.40 -31.93 -16.01
CA ASN A 140 28.74 -31.86 -17.43
C ASN A 140 29.26 -33.21 -17.99
N HIS A 141 29.31 -34.27 -17.17
CA HIS A 141 29.76 -35.58 -17.64
C HIS A 141 28.69 -36.25 -18.54
N PRO A 142 28.99 -36.58 -19.81
CA PRO A 142 28.00 -37.04 -20.78
C PRO A 142 27.39 -38.39 -20.41
N GLY A 143 28.18 -39.29 -19.80
CA GLY A 143 27.67 -40.59 -19.33
C GLY A 143 26.66 -40.45 -18.18
N PHE A 144 26.87 -39.47 -17.29
CA PHE A 144 25.92 -39.18 -16.22
C PHE A 144 24.62 -38.59 -16.80
N ARG A 145 24.73 -37.57 -17.66
CA ARG A 145 23.57 -36.96 -18.34
C ARG A 145 22.71 -38.00 -19.06
N ALA A 146 23.32 -38.94 -19.78
CA ALA A 146 22.61 -39.97 -20.51
C ALA A 146 21.86 -40.97 -19.60
N ASP A 147 22.45 -41.40 -18.49
CA ASP A 147 21.77 -42.33 -17.56
C ASP A 147 20.76 -41.59 -16.64
N ALA A 148 21.02 -40.33 -16.30
CA ALA A 148 20.09 -39.45 -15.61
C ALA A 148 18.82 -39.19 -16.45
N GLU A 149 18.96 -38.99 -17.77
CA GLU A 149 17.79 -38.83 -18.66
C GLU A 149 16.89 -40.06 -18.64
N LYS A 150 17.48 -41.27 -18.72
CA LYS A 150 16.72 -42.52 -18.68
C LYS A 150 15.92 -42.66 -17.39
N TRP A 151 16.55 -42.31 -16.26
CA TRP A 151 15.91 -42.33 -14.95
C TRP A 151 14.73 -41.37 -14.89
N LEU A 152 14.93 -40.10 -15.28
CA LEU A 152 13.87 -39.09 -15.33
C LEU A 152 12.70 -39.56 -16.21
N ARG A 153 12.97 -39.97 -17.46
CA ARG A 153 11.93 -40.43 -18.39
C ARG A 153 11.16 -41.64 -17.85
N PHE A 154 11.86 -42.59 -17.21
CA PHE A 154 11.22 -43.74 -16.59
C PHE A 154 10.27 -43.33 -15.47
N PHE A 155 10.73 -42.58 -14.46
CA PHE A 155 9.91 -42.26 -13.29
C PHE A 155 8.81 -41.24 -13.58
N VAL A 156 9.08 -40.24 -14.43
CA VAL A 156 8.07 -39.28 -14.84
C VAL A 156 6.95 -39.99 -15.61
N GLY A 157 7.30 -40.87 -16.57
CA GLY A 157 6.29 -41.66 -17.29
C GLY A 157 5.61 -42.72 -16.42
N TYR A 158 6.32 -43.30 -15.45
CA TYR A 158 5.77 -44.36 -14.58
C TYR A 158 4.78 -43.84 -13.53
N LEU A 159 5.04 -42.65 -12.98
CA LEU A 159 4.26 -42.05 -11.90
C LEU A 159 3.29 -40.96 -12.40
N GLY A 160 3.54 -40.37 -13.57
CA GLY A 160 2.85 -39.18 -14.06
C GLY A 160 1.37 -39.38 -14.40
N ASP A 161 0.98 -40.57 -14.88
CA ASP A 161 -0.41 -40.88 -15.23
C ASP A 161 -1.30 -41.13 -13.99
N HIS A 162 -0.70 -41.23 -12.80
CA HIS A 162 -1.45 -41.55 -11.58
C HIS A 162 -2.23 -40.32 -11.07
N PRO A 163 -3.54 -40.41 -10.75
CA PRO A 163 -4.36 -39.26 -10.36
C PRO A 163 -3.88 -38.48 -9.13
N ALA A 164 -3.17 -39.11 -8.20
CA ALA A 164 -2.57 -38.40 -7.07
C ALA A 164 -1.36 -37.54 -7.44
N THR A 165 -0.66 -37.84 -8.54
CA THR A 165 0.56 -37.12 -8.94
C THR A 165 0.20 -35.76 -9.49
N VAL A 166 0.72 -34.70 -8.86
CA VAL A 166 0.46 -33.30 -9.29
C VAL A 166 1.71 -32.58 -9.81
N GLY A 167 2.89 -33.12 -9.52
CA GLY A 167 4.14 -32.49 -9.95
C GLY A 167 5.39 -33.16 -9.41
N TYR A 168 6.51 -32.55 -9.75
CA TYR A 168 7.86 -33.00 -9.45
C TYR A 168 8.65 -31.87 -8.78
N VAL A 169 9.37 -32.21 -7.72
CA VAL A 169 10.32 -31.33 -7.05
C VAL A 169 11.70 -31.70 -7.55
N MET A 170 12.37 -30.79 -8.25
CA MET A 170 13.73 -30.99 -8.72
C MET A 170 14.69 -30.76 -7.57
N TRP A 171 15.29 -31.85 -7.07
CA TRP A 171 16.29 -31.86 -6.01
C TRP A 171 15.84 -31.33 -4.65
N ASN A 172 16.53 -31.78 -3.60
CA ASN A 172 16.41 -31.29 -2.24
C ASN A 172 17.54 -30.30 -1.98
N GLU A 173 17.21 -29.07 -1.58
CA GLU A 173 18.17 -28.03 -1.18
C GLU A 173 19.41 -27.94 -2.10
N PRO A 174 19.25 -27.75 -3.42
CA PRO A 174 20.38 -27.91 -4.33
C PRO A 174 21.45 -26.82 -4.16
N HIS A 175 22.69 -27.19 -3.81
CA HIS A 175 23.81 -26.26 -3.70
C HIS A 175 25.18 -26.96 -3.87
N LEU A 176 26.14 -26.37 -4.59
CA LEU A 176 27.48 -26.97 -4.79
C LEU A 176 28.45 -26.58 -3.66
N THR A 177 28.03 -26.73 -2.38
CA THR A 177 28.96 -26.50 -1.26
C THR A 177 30.07 -27.53 -1.33
N ALA A 178 31.28 -27.08 -0.99
CA ALA A 178 32.59 -27.58 -1.41
C ALA A 178 32.72 -29.10 -1.69
N PRO A 179 33.52 -29.50 -2.70
CA PRO A 179 34.42 -28.67 -3.49
C PRO A 179 33.87 -28.29 -4.87
N VAL A 180 34.34 -27.14 -5.34
CA VAL A 180 34.22 -26.62 -6.70
C VAL A 180 34.58 -27.71 -7.72
N ASP A 181 33.75 -27.92 -8.74
CA ASP A 181 34.01 -28.95 -9.74
C ASP A 181 34.97 -28.48 -10.83
N TYR A 182 36.23 -28.89 -10.73
CA TYR A 182 37.26 -28.70 -11.74
C TYR A 182 37.39 -29.88 -12.70
N ASN A 183 36.37 -30.73 -12.80
CA ASN A 183 36.37 -31.83 -13.76
C ASN A 183 36.61 -31.31 -15.19
N PRO A 184 37.41 -32.00 -16.03
CA PRO A 184 37.69 -31.57 -17.40
C PRO A 184 36.44 -31.25 -18.25
N HIS A 185 35.30 -31.91 -17.96
CA HIS A 185 34.02 -31.60 -18.62
C HIS A 185 33.48 -30.22 -18.23
N THR A 186 33.57 -29.85 -16.95
CA THR A 186 33.16 -28.55 -16.42
C THR A 186 34.08 -27.44 -16.90
N VAL A 187 35.40 -27.68 -16.92
CA VAL A 187 36.38 -26.72 -17.46
C VAL A 187 36.16 -26.45 -18.95
N ARG A 188 35.85 -27.47 -19.75
CA ARG A 188 35.47 -27.27 -21.16
C ARG A 188 34.20 -26.45 -21.33
N ALA A 189 33.21 -26.65 -20.46
CA ALA A 189 31.99 -25.84 -20.48
C ALA A 189 32.28 -24.36 -20.17
N PHE A 190 33.24 -24.10 -19.26
CA PHE A 190 33.70 -22.74 -18.95
C PHE A 190 34.41 -22.08 -20.13
N HIS A 191 35.26 -22.80 -20.86
CA HIS A 191 35.89 -22.28 -22.08
C HIS A 191 34.85 -21.83 -23.12
N GLY A 192 33.81 -22.64 -23.33
CA GLY A 192 32.70 -22.28 -24.21
C GLY A 192 31.86 -21.11 -23.70
N TRP A 193 31.75 -20.94 -22.38
CA TRP A 193 31.09 -19.77 -21.78
C TRP A 193 31.91 -18.48 -21.99
N LEU A 194 33.23 -18.54 -21.80
CA LEU A 194 34.14 -17.42 -22.06
C LEU A 194 34.10 -16.99 -23.54
N GLU A 195 34.07 -17.95 -24.46
CA GLU A 195 33.94 -17.67 -25.90
C GLU A 195 32.64 -16.91 -26.20
N LYS A 196 31.51 -17.33 -25.62
CA LYS A 196 30.22 -16.64 -25.78
C LYS A 196 30.23 -15.25 -25.16
N ARG A 197 30.83 -15.08 -23.99
CA ARG A 197 30.85 -13.80 -23.24
C ARG A 197 31.72 -12.74 -23.92
N TYR A 198 32.92 -13.12 -24.36
CA TYR A 198 33.92 -12.17 -24.86
C TYR A 198 33.99 -12.09 -26.39
N GLY A 199 33.54 -13.13 -27.09
CA GLY A 199 33.60 -13.25 -28.55
C GLY A 199 35.01 -13.40 -29.12
N THR A 200 36.00 -12.69 -28.57
CA THR A 200 37.41 -12.74 -28.98
C THR A 200 38.34 -12.85 -27.78
N VAL A 201 39.48 -13.52 -27.99
CA VAL A 201 40.54 -13.64 -26.97
C VAL A 201 41.15 -12.28 -26.62
N ALA A 202 41.17 -11.33 -27.57
CA ALA A 202 41.64 -9.97 -27.33
C ALA A 202 40.79 -9.26 -26.26
N ALA A 203 39.46 -9.31 -26.39
CA ALA A 203 38.54 -8.73 -25.41
C ALA A 203 38.64 -9.42 -24.04
N LEU A 204 38.83 -10.74 -24.02
CA LEU A 204 39.05 -11.49 -22.79
C LEU A 204 40.35 -11.07 -22.09
N ASN A 205 41.46 -10.99 -22.83
CA ASN A 205 42.76 -10.59 -22.30
C ASN A 205 42.74 -9.16 -21.77
N GLU A 206 42.05 -8.24 -22.46
CA GLU A 206 41.86 -6.86 -22.01
C GLU A 206 41.08 -6.78 -20.70
N GLN A 207 39.92 -7.46 -20.63
CA GLN A 207 39.05 -7.38 -19.46
C GLN A 207 39.63 -8.07 -18.23
N LEU A 208 40.22 -9.26 -18.43
CA LEU A 208 40.72 -10.10 -17.35
C LEU A 208 42.20 -9.85 -17.06
N GLY A 209 42.93 -9.06 -17.84
CA GLY A 209 44.38 -8.90 -17.67
C GLY A 209 45.16 -10.19 -17.92
N LEU A 210 44.71 -11.00 -18.88
CA LEU A 210 45.35 -12.26 -19.28
C LEU A 210 46.20 -12.06 -20.55
N ALA A 211 47.00 -13.06 -20.87
CA ALA A 211 47.82 -13.09 -22.10
C ALA A 211 47.76 -14.49 -22.74
N VAL A 212 46.54 -14.99 -22.97
CA VAL A 212 46.31 -16.27 -23.65
C VAL A 212 46.10 -16.08 -25.16
N GLU A 213 46.37 -17.13 -25.94
CA GLU A 213 46.18 -17.15 -27.40
C GLU A 213 44.84 -17.80 -27.80
N ALA A 214 44.24 -18.59 -26.92
CA ALA A 214 42.97 -19.29 -27.13
C ALA A 214 42.17 -19.40 -25.82
N PHE A 215 40.84 -19.54 -25.91
CA PHE A 215 39.96 -19.68 -24.74
C PHE A 215 40.26 -20.92 -23.91
N ASP A 216 40.69 -22.01 -24.53
CA ASP A 216 41.01 -23.29 -23.88
C ASP A 216 42.30 -23.26 -23.05
N GLN A 217 43.10 -22.21 -23.18
CA GLN A 217 44.29 -21.96 -22.35
C GLN A 217 43.94 -21.32 -21.00
N VAL A 218 42.71 -20.83 -20.82
CA VAL A 218 42.29 -20.22 -19.55
C VAL A 218 42.07 -21.32 -18.50
N SER A 219 42.82 -21.24 -17.40
CA SER A 219 42.64 -22.14 -16.26
C SER A 219 41.73 -21.49 -15.22
N PRO A 220 40.67 -22.16 -14.73
CA PRO A 220 39.87 -21.64 -13.62
C PRO A 220 40.75 -21.36 -12.39
N PRO A 221 40.51 -20.26 -11.67
CA PRO A 221 41.30 -19.91 -10.49
C PRO A 221 41.02 -20.89 -9.34
N PRO A 222 42.00 -21.16 -8.46
CA PRO A 222 41.75 -21.92 -7.23
C PRO A 222 40.72 -21.18 -6.37
N PRO A 223 39.98 -21.89 -5.50
CA PRO A 223 39.18 -21.20 -4.49
C PRO A 223 40.13 -20.37 -3.61
N PRO A 224 39.76 -19.13 -3.25
CA PRO A 224 40.58 -18.33 -2.34
C PRO A 224 40.75 -19.08 -1.02
N ASP A 225 41.95 -18.99 -0.42
CA ASP A 225 42.09 -19.27 1.02
C ASP A 225 41.24 -18.21 1.74
N GLU A 226 40.06 -18.63 2.21
CA GLU A 226 38.97 -17.77 2.68
C GLU A 226 39.41 -16.77 3.74
N GLN A 227 40.47 -17.09 4.50
CA GLN A 227 40.99 -16.26 5.57
C GLN A 227 42.16 -15.36 5.13
N ALA A 228 42.95 -15.79 4.14
CA ALA A 228 44.16 -15.09 3.70
C ALA A 228 43.91 -14.09 2.56
N TYR A 229 43.03 -14.39 1.60
CA TYR A 229 42.88 -13.60 0.38
C TYR A 229 42.38 -12.16 0.64
N TRP A 230 41.29 -12.00 1.41
CA TRP A 230 40.70 -10.68 1.69
C TRP A 230 41.43 -9.91 2.78
N SER A 231 41.96 -10.60 3.78
CA SER A 231 42.80 -9.99 4.81
C SER A 231 44.08 -9.42 4.19
N GLN A 232 44.69 -10.11 3.22
CA GLN A 232 45.92 -9.63 2.56
C GLN A 232 45.66 -8.48 1.58
N MET A 233 44.54 -8.48 0.83
CA MET A 233 44.12 -7.34 0.01
C MET A 233 43.88 -6.09 0.87
N TYR A 234 43.17 -6.27 1.98
CA TYR A 234 42.79 -5.19 2.89
C TYR A 234 43.98 -4.67 3.72
N ASP A 235 44.79 -5.57 4.29
CA ASP A 235 45.99 -5.21 5.04
C ASP A 235 47.04 -4.53 4.15
N GLN A 236 47.10 -4.83 2.85
CA GLN A 236 47.95 -4.09 1.91
C GLN A 236 47.42 -2.68 1.60
N MET A 237 46.10 -2.49 1.58
CA MET A 237 45.48 -1.16 1.46
C MET A 237 45.70 -0.32 2.73
N VAL A 238 45.70 -0.95 3.91
CA VAL A 238 45.89 -0.30 5.23
C VAL A 238 47.37 -0.08 5.59
N ALA A 239 48.23 -1.10 5.46
CA ALA A 239 49.66 -1.05 5.84
C ALA A 239 50.50 -0.09 4.97
N ALA A 240 50.00 0.29 3.79
CA ALA A 240 50.65 1.26 2.92
C ALA A 240 50.48 2.72 3.35
N GLY A 241 49.60 3.04 4.32
CA GLY A 241 49.49 4.38 4.94
C GLY A 241 49.30 5.57 3.98
N ARG A 242 48.73 5.35 2.79
CA ARG A 242 48.61 6.36 1.72
C ARG A 242 47.14 6.57 1.31
N PRO A 243 46.74 7.81 0.95
CA PRO A 243 45.58 8.01 0.08
C PRO A 243 45.83 7.26 -1.24
N VAL A 244 44.90 6.36 -1.61
CA VAL A 244 45.06 5.45 -2.75
C VAL A 244 45.09 6.24 -4.07
N THR A 245 46.21 6.21 -4.80
CA THR A 245 46.26 6.65 -6.21
C THR A 245 46.90 5.64 -7.15
N THR A 246 47.28 4.44 -6.68
CA THR A 246 47.73 3.34 -7.54
C THR A 246 47.45 2.00 -6.87
N ALA A 247 46.71 1.11 -7.55
CA ALA A 247 46.37 -0.23 -7.10
C ALA A 247 47.59 -1.18 -7.02
N PRO A 248 47.66 -2.11 -6.04
CA PRO A 248 48.62 -3.21 -6.05
C PRO A 248 48.20 -4.34 -7.01
N ALA A 249 49.18 -5.15 -7.45
CA ALA A 249 48.96 -6.35 -8.25
C ALA A 249 48.52 -7.54 -7.35
N PRO A 250 47.54 -8.36 -7.78
CA PRO A 250 46.91 -9.39 -6.93
C PRO A 250 47.73 -10.68 -6.76
N VAL A 251 47.42 -11.44 -5.69
CA VAL A 251 47.65 -12.89 -5.64
C VAL A 251 46.41 -13.55 -6.28
N GLY A 252 46.55 -14.13 -7.47
CA GLY A 252 45.42 -14.60 -8.29
C GLY A 252 44.77 -13.47 -9.12
N ASN A 253 43.71 -13.77 -9.88
CA ASN A 253 43.04 -12.79 -10.75
C ASN A 253 41.57 -12.59 -10.32
N PRO A 254 41.23 -11.48 -9.62
CA PRO A 254 39.88 -11.22 -9.12
C PRO A 254 38.81 -11.20 -10.22
N ALA A 255 39.15 -10.64 -11.39
CA ALA A 255 38.21 -10.55 -12.50
C ALA A 255 37.86 -11.94 -13.05
N LEU A 256 38.87 -12.82 -13.17
CA LEU A 256 38.68 -14.22 -13.56
C LEU A 256 37.91 -15.02 -12.51
N TRP A 257 38.09 -14.72 -11.22
CA TRP A 257 37.29 -15.32 -10.14
C TRP A 257 35.81 -14.97 -10.26
N MET A 258 35.48 -13.69 -10.47
CA MET A 258 34.09 -13.24 -10.64
C MET A 258 33.41 -13.95 -11.81
N ASP A 259 34.10 -14.08 -12.94
CA ASP A 259 33.59 -14.79 -14.11
C ASP A 259 33.45 -16.31 -13.89
N TRP A 260 34.39 -16.94 -13.17
CA TRP A 260 34.26 -18.34 -12.77
C TRP A 260 33.01 -18.57 -11.90
N MET A 261 32.69 -17.66 -10.98
CA MET A 261 31.48 -17.77 -10.16
C MET A 261 30.19 -17.57 -10.97
N ARG A 262 30.16 -16.59 -11.88
CA ARG A 262 29.01 -16.36 -12.79
C ARG A 262 28.75 -17.58 -13.67
N PHE A 263 29.80 -18.11 -14.31
CA PHE A 263 29.71 -19.35 -15.09
C PHE A 263 29.11 -20.49 -14.25
N ARG A 264 29.55 -20.66 -12.99
CA ARG A 264 29.03 -21.73 -12.14
C ARG A 264 27.55 -21.58 -11.86
N GLN A 265 27.07 -20.37 -11.58
CA GLN A 265 25.64 -20.11 -11.38
C GLN A 265 24.83 -20.43 -12.65
N GLU A 266 25.31 -20.00 -13.81
CA GLU A 266 24.65 -20.24 -15.10
C GLU A 266 24.69 -21.72 -15.51
N ASN A 267 25.85 -22.38 -15.41
CA ASN A 267 26.02 -23.80 -15.75
C ASN A 267 25.20 -24.71 -14.83
N PHE A 268 25.05 -24.33 -13.57
CA PHE A 268 24.19 -25.04 -12.64
C PHE A 268 22.73 -24.87 -13.07
N ALA A 269 22.26 -23.64 -13.30
CA ALA A 269 20.93 -23.37 -13.83
C ALA A 269 20.64 -24.10 -15.16
N ASP A 270 21.61 -24.18 -16.06
CA ASP A 270 21.51 -24.90 -17.34
C ASP A 270 21.24 -26.41 -17.15
N PHE A 271 21.78 -27.01 -16.08
CA PHE A 271 21.47 -28.40 -15.73
C PHE A 271 19.97 -28.58 -15.47
N TRP A 272 19.35 -27.70 -14.68
CA TRP A 272 17.91 -27.82 -14.39
C TRP A 272 17.00 -27.37 -15.51
N VAL A 273 17.43 -26.43 -16.35
CA VAL A 273 16.71 -26.15 -17.60
C VAL A 273 16.60 -27.43 -18.43
N TRP A 274 17.67 -28.22 -18.51
CA TRP A 274 17.63 -29.53 -19.14
C TRP A 274 16.74 -30.53 -18.37
N GLU A 275 16.90 -30.68 -17.05
CA GLU A 275 16.08 -31.62 -16.26
C GLU A 275 14.58 -31.31 -16.42
N ARG A 276 14.20 -30.03 -16.29
CA ARG A 276 12.85 -29.55 -16.54
C ARG A 276 12.38 -29.91 -17.94
N SER A 277 13.22 -29.73 -18.97
CA SER A 277 12.84 -30.08 -20.34
C SER A 277 12.51 -31.57 -20.47
N VAL A 278 13.29 -32.45 -19.84
CA VAL A 278 13.03 -33.90 -19.84
C VAL A 278 11.73 -34.23 -19.10
N ILE A 279 11.47 -33.59 -17.96
CA ILE A 279 10.21 -33.76 -17.21
C ILE A 279 9.03 -33.30 -18.06
N LYS A 280 9.11 -32.12 -18.67
CA LYS A 280 8.00 -31.52 -19.42
C LYS A 280 7.74 -32.17 -20.77
N ASP A 281 8.75 -32.76 -21.40
CA ASP A 281 8.58 -33.61 -22.58
C ASP A 281 7.74 -34.86 -22.25
N ALA A 282 7.92 -35.43 -21.05
CA ALA A 282 7.22 -36.62 -20.61
C ALA A 282 5.87 -36.31 -19.95
N ALA A 283 5.75 -35.19 -19.24
CA ALA A 283 4.56 -34.74 -18.53
C ALA A 283 4.39 -33.21 -18.67
N PRO A 284 3.80 -32.72 -19.77
CA PRO A 284 3.71 -31.28 -20.08
C PRO A 284 2.99 -30.46 -19.00
N ASP A 285 1.94 -31.04 -18.41
CA ASP A 285 1.07 -30.38 -17.43
C ASP A 285 1.56 -30.50 -15.98
N ALA A 286 2.59 -31.33 -15.71
CA ALA A 286 3.07 -31.56 -14.35
C ALA A 286 3.72 -30.29 -13.78
N ILE A 287 3.42 -29.95 -12.53
CA ILE A 287 4.04 -28.78 -11.89
C ILE A 287 5.50 -29.09 -11.58
N VAL A 288 6.41 -28.18 -11.94
CA VAL A 288 7.82 -28.27 -11.59
C VAL A 288 8.19 -27.21 -10.56
N THR A 289 8.68 -27.66 -9.42
CA THR A 289 9.19 -26.83 -8.32
C THR A 289 10.57 -27.34 -7.87
N SER A 290 11.18 -26.68 -6.88
CA SER A 290 12.45 -27.06 -6.26
C SER A 290 12.41 -26.68 -4.78
N LYS A 291 13.26 -27.29 -3.97
CA LYS A 291 13.41 -27.00 -2.55
C LYS A 291 14.54 -25.99 -2.30
N ILE A 292 14.29 -24.70 -2.52
CA ILE A 292 15.36 -23.69 -2.48
C ILE A 292 15.59 -23.22 -1.05
N VAL A 293 16.82 -23.39 -0.56
CA VAL A 293 17.28 -22.71 0.65
C VAL A 293 17.90 -21.38 0.25
N PRO A 294 17.60 -20.25 0.93
CA PRO A 294 18.16 -18.95 0.60
C PRO A 294 19.61 -18.81 1.07
N PHE A 295 20.49 -19.77 0.78
CA PHE A 295 21.90 -19.66 1.16
C PHE A 295 22.58 -18.46 0.49
N ASP A 296 22.11 -18.07 -0.70
CA ASP A 296 22.55 -16.88 -1.43
C ASP A 296 22.29 -15.58 -0.65
N LEU A 297 21.28 -15.48 0.21
CA LEU A 297 21.02 -14.27 1.01
C LEU A 297 22.05 -13.99 2.12
N TYR A 298 22.87 -14.97 2.52
CA TYR A 298 23.66 -14.89 3.77
C TYR A 298 25.11 -15.31 3.65
N SER A 299 25.36 -16.22 2.71
CA SER A 299 26.64 -16.88 2.61
C SER A 299 27.22 -16.59 1.25
N SER A 300 28.30 -15.83 1.28
CA SER A 300 29.15 -15.67 0.12
C SER A 300 29.71 -17.00 -0.39
N HIS A 301 29.89 -17.99 0.50
CA HIS A 301 30.21 -19.36 0.12
C HIS A 301 29.13 -19.99 -0.75
N ALA A 302 27.86 -19.64 -0.56
CA ALA A 302 26.75 -20.19 -1.32
C ALA A 302 26.56 -19.54 -2.69
N TYR A 303 26.69 -18.21 -2.77
CA TYR A 303 26.82 -17.53 -4.07
C TYR A 303 28.04 -18.06 -4.85
N GLY A 304 29.14 -18.29 -4.14
CA GLY A 304 30.31 -19.00 -4.62
C GLY A 304 30.08 -20.50 -4.84
N ALA A 305 29.00 -21.10 -4.35
CA ALA A 305 28.59 -22.48 -4.58
C ALA A 305 27.65 -22.63 -5.79
N GLY A 306 27.41 -21.56 -6.56
CA GLY A 306 26.61 -21.59 -7.78
C GLY A 306 25.11 -21.37 -7.57
N THR A 307 24.63 -21.05 -6.37
CA THR A 307 23.21 -20.73 -6.15
C THR A 307 22.91 -19.28 -6.53
N ASN A 308 21.85 -19.08 -7.32
CA ASN A 308 21.32 -17.75 -7.65
C ASN A 308 19.81 -17.86 -7.90
N THR A 309 19.02 -17.47 -6.89
CA THR A 309 17.56 -17.65 -6.89
C THR A 309 16.87 -16.93 -8.06
N GLU A 310 17.32 -15.72 -8.42
CA GLU A 310 16.73 -14.95 -9.52
C GLU A 310 16.84 -15.70 -10.85
N ILE A 311 18.01 -16.28 -11.14
CA ILE A 311 18.23 -17.09 -12.36
C ILE A 311 17.28 -18.29 -12.37
N TRP A 312 17.09 -18.95 -11.22
CA TRP A 312 16.31 -20.18 -11.12
C TRP A 312 14.82 -19.96 -11.35
N VAL A 313 14.27 -18.95 -10.67
CA VAL A 313 12.87 -18.57 -10.82
C VAL A 313 12.58 -18.17 -12.26
N ASN A 314 13.46 -17.41 -12.91
CA ASN A 314 13.22 -16.95 -14.27
C ASN A 314 13.34 -18.05 -15.33
N ARG A 315 14.17 -19.08 -15.10
CA ARG A 315 14.54 -20.03 -16.17
C ARG A 315 13.83 -21.38 -16.12
N PHE A 316 13.46 -21.91 -14.94
CA PHE A 316 12.99 -23.30 -14.88
C PHE A 316 11.86 -23.63 -13.88
N LEU A 317 11.48 -22.74 -12.98
CA LEU A 317 10.42 -23.04 -12.00
C LEU A 317 9.04 -22.63 -12.49
N ASP A 318 8.04 -23.50 -12.31
CA ASP A 318 6.62 -23.12 -12.45
C ASP A 318 6.11 -22.51 -11.13
N VAL A 319 6.55 -23.08 -10.01
CA VAL A 319 6.34 -22.59 -8.64
C VAL A 319 7.70 -22.45 -7.99
N LEU A 320 7.92 -21.33 -7.29
CA LEU A 320 9.08 -21.17 -6.42
C LEU A 320 8.83 -21.95 -5.12
N GLY A 321 9.53 -23.06 -4.92
CA GLY A 321 9.55 -23.75 -3.64
C GLY A 321 10.70 -23.26 -2.75
N MET A 322 10.40 -23.01 -1.48
CA MET A 322 11.38 -22.52 -0.50
C MET A 322 11.40 -23.37 0.77
N ASP A 323 12.61 -23.59 1.25
CA ASP A 323 12.91 -24.28 2.50
C ASP A 323 13.47 -23.24 3.47
N LEU A 324 12.69 -23.00 4.52
CA LEU A 324 12.89 -21.95 5.48
C LEU A 324 12.59 -22.50 6.87
N TYR A 325 13.65 -22.65 7.65
CA TYR A 325 13.53 -23.03 9.04
C TYR A 325 13.71 -21.82 9.93
N SER A 326 12.76 -21.62 10.84
CA SER A 326 12.92 -20.68 11.94
C SER A 326 13.67 -21.35 13.09
N HIS A 327 14.64 -20.65 13.68
CA HIS A 327 15.02 -20.93 15.06
C HIS A 327 13.97 -20.31 15.98
N GLN A 328 13.72 -20.93 17.13
CA GLN A 328 12.58 -20.59 17.99
C GLN A 328 12.57 -19.14 18.49
N ASP A 329 13.69 -18.43 18.32
CA ASP A 329 13.96 -17.07 18.77
C ASP A 329 14.14 -16.07 17.60
N GLU A 330 14.03 -16.51 16.34
CA GLU A 330 14.41 -15.77 15.13
C GLU A 330 13.26 -15.55 14.12
N ASP A 331 12.04 -15.26 14.61
CA ASP A 331 10.85 -14.99 13.74
C ASP A 331 11.09 -13.83 12.73
N PHE A 332 12.00 -12.90 13.05
CA PHE A 332 12.46 -11.89 12.10
C PHE A 332 13.09 -12.52 10.85
N LEU A 333 13.92 -13.56 11.03
CA LEU A 333 14.70 -14.12 9.92
C LEU A 333 13.87 -14.90 8.91
N ALA A 334 12.77 -15.52 9.33
CA ALA A 334 11.87 -16.18 8.40
C ALA A 334 11.07 -15.15 7.56
N ARG A 335 10.64 -14.05 8.18
CA ARG A 335 9.79 -13.03 7.54
C ARG A 335 10.43 -12.39 6.31
N TRP A 336 11.66 -11.89 6.44
CA TRP A 336 12.34 -11.22 5.32
C TRP A 336 12.83 -12.17 4.24
N LYS A 337 13.24 -13.41 4.58
CA LYS A 337 13.53 -14.44 3.58
C LYS A 337 12.29 -14.74 2.73
N CYS A 338 11.10 -14.76 3.32
CA CYS A 338 9.85 -14.88 2.57
C CYS A 338 9.63 -13.68 1.63
N ASP A 339 9.80 -12.45 2.12
CA ASP A 339 9.66 -11.24 1.28
C ASP A 339 10.68 -11.24 0.12
N TYR A 340 11.90 -11.76 0.32
CA TYR A 340 12.89 -11.96 -0.75
C TYR A 340 12.39 -12.92 -1.83
N PHE A 341 11.98 -14.14 -1.47
CA PHE A 341 11.48 -15.10 -2.45
C PHE A 341 10.24 -14.59 -3.18
N LEU A 342 9.32 -13.94 -2.47
CA LEU A 342 8.13 -13.35 -3.08
C LEU A 342 8.49 -12.23 -4.06
N SER A 343 9.49 -11.41 -3.75
CA SER A 343 9.97 -10.36 -4.65
C SER A 343 10.59 -10.95 -5.92
N LEU A 344 11.34 -12.04 -5.79
CA LEU A 344 11.98 -12.73 -6.93
C LEU A 344 11.02 -13.62 -7.73
N SER A 345 9.88 -14.01 -7.15
CA SER A 345 8.90 -14.91 -7.77
C SER A 345 8.43 -14.48 -9.16
N ALA A 346 8.56 -13.18 -9.49
CA ALA A 346 8.07 -12.58 -10.74
C ALA A 346 6.57 -12.87 -10.98
N GLY A 347 5.78 -12.96 -9.90
CA GLY A 347 4.34 -13.24 -9.94
C GLY A 347 3.98 -14.73 -10.00
N LYS A 348 4.95 -15.63 -9.99
CA LYS A 348 4.72 -17.08 -9.85
C LYS A 348 4.28 -17.41 -8.43
N PRO A 349 3.51 -18.50 -8.23
CA PRO A 349 3.20 -18.98 -6.88
C PRO A 349 4.48 -19.30 -6.11
N VAL A 350 4.45 -19.03 -4.80
CA VAL A 350 5.49 -19.42 -3.86
C VAL A 350 4.93 -20.46 -2.90
N TRP A 351 5.62 -21.59 -2.76
CA TRP A 351 5.30 -22.64 -1.80
C TRP A 351 6.42 -22.79 -0.79
N HIS A 352 6.04 -22.96 0.47
CA HIS A 352 6.96 -23.40 1.49
C HIS A 352 7.07 -24.92 1.43
N THR A 353 8.14 -25.42 0.82
CA THR A 353 8.33 -26.84 0.53
C THR A 353 8.89 -27.62 1.71
N GLU A 354 9.52 -26.97 2.69
CA GLU A 354 9.84 -27.54 4.01
C GLU A 354 9.57 -26.52 5.12
N TYR A 355 8.33 -26.48 5.61
CA TYR A 355 7.89 -25.64 6.71
C TYR A 355 8.12 -26.33 8.06
N GLY A 356 8.97 -25.72 8.89
CA GLY A 356 9.26 -26.26 10.20
C GLY A 356 10.18 -25.38 11.04
N PHE A 357 10.57 -25.91 12.20
CA PHE A 357 11.53 -25.29 13.11
C PHE A 357 12.69 -26.26 13.33
N SER A 358 13.91 -25.72 13.31
CA SER A 358 15.11 -26.54 13.53
C SER A 358 15.38 -26.79 15.01
N PHE A 359 16.11 -27.87 15.28
CA PHE A 359 16.68 -28.19 16.60
C PHE A 359 15.63 -28.34 17.71
N CYS A 360 14.41 -28.81 17.39
CA CYS A 360 13.36 -29.04 18.39
C CYS A 360 13.77 -30.04 19.48
N ALA A 361 14.67 -30.98 19.19
CA ALA A 361 15.20 -31.89 20.21
C ALA A 361 16.14 -31.18 21.22
N GLU A 362 16.81 -30.10 20.82
CA GLU A 362 17.81 -29.38 21.63
C GLU A 362 17.21 -28.14 22.30
N ARG A 363 16.25 -27.48 21.63
CA ARG A 363 15.55 -26.26 22.08
C ARG A 363 14.11 -26.51 22.54
N GLY A 364 13.66 -27.76 22.50
CA GLY A 364 12.30 -28.20 22.89
C GLY A 364 11.31 -28.09 21.74
N LEU A 365 10.14 -28.69 21.85
CA LEU A 365 9.11 -28.64 20.80
C LEU A 365 8.56 -27.23 20.62
N THR A 366 8.30 -26.83 19.38
CA THR A 366 7.69 -25.54 19.04
C THR A 366 6.29 -25.39 19.66
N THR A 367 5.96 -24.19 20.16
CA THR A 367 4.63 -23.93 20.73
C THR A 367 3.58 -23.63 19.65
N PRO A 368 2.28 -23.85 19.93
CA PRO A 368 1.20 -23.47 19.02
C PRO A 368 1.24 -21.99 18.58
N GLU A 369 1.66 -21.09 19.45
CA GLU A 369 1.72 -19.64 19.20
C GLU A 369 2.81 -19.30 18.18
N GLN A 370 4.02 -19.89 18.33
CA GLN A 370 5.13 -19.74 17.39
C GLN A 370 4.74 -20.26 15.99
N TRP A 371 4.10 -21.43 15.96
CA TRP A 371 3.63 -22.05 14.72
C TRP A 371 2.56 -21.20 14.03
N ARG A 372 1.61 -20.65 14.79
CA ARG A 372 0.56 -19.78 14.25
C ARG A 372 1.11 -18.46 13.73
N SER A 373 1.99 -17.79 14.50
CA SER A 373 2.65 -16.53 14.12
C SER A 373 3.37 -16.66 12.78
N THR A 374 4.26 -17.66 12.69
CA THR A 374 5.06 -17.90 11.49
C THR A 374 4.19 -18.23 10.28
N PHE A 375 3.17 -19.08 10.46
CA PHE A 375 2.23 -19.40 9.40
C PHE A 375 1.53 -18.15 8.82
N TYR A 376 0.94 -17.32 9.68
CA TYR A 376 0.19 -16.15 9.22
C TYR A 376 1.09 -15.09 8.59
N HIS A 377 2.33 -14.90 9.07
CA HIS A 377 3.26 -13.99 8.42
C HIS A 377 3.56 -14.39 6.98
N GLN A 378 3.73 -15.68 6.73
CA GLN A 378 4.03 -16.19 5.39
C GLN A 378 2.81 -16.14 4.48
N LEU A 379 1.66 -16.61 4.96
CA LEU A 379 0.40 -16.55 4.22
C LEU A 379 0.04 -15.11 3.84
N ALA A 380 0.13 -14.18 4.80
CA ALA A 380 -0.19 -12.77 4.58
C ALA A 380 0.70 -12.06 3.55
N ARG A 381 1.90 -12.59 3.26
CA ARG A 381 2.80 -12.05 2.24
C ARG A 381 2.55 -12.63 0.84
N GLY A 382 2.02 -13.84 0.73
CA GLY A 382 1.75 -14.47 -0.56
C GLY A 382 2.10 -15.94 -0.69
N VAL A 383 2.57 -16.59 0.39
CA VAL A 383 2.88 -18.02 0.35
C VAL A 383 1.58 -18.82 0.21
N GLY A 384 1.48 -19.56 -0.90
CA GLY A 384 0.25 -20.21 -1.35
C GLY A 384 0.20 -21.72 -1.11
N GLY A 385 1.18 -22.30 -0.41
CA GLY A 385 1.24 -23.73 -0.08
C GLY A 385 2.31 -24.03 0.97
N PHE A 386 2.09 -25.05 1.81
CA PHE A 386 2.93 -25.35 2.98
C PHE A 386 3.12 -26.86 3.16
N TRP A 387 4.35 -27.37 3.16
CA TRP A 387 4.66 -28.77 3.44
C TRP A 387 5.46 -28.89 4.73
N ASN A 388 4.90 -29.53 5.75
CA ASN A 388 5.51 -29.60 7.07
C ASN A 388 6.68 -30.60 7.11
N TYR A 389 7.82 -30.18 7.68
CA TYR A 389 8.98 -31.02 7.97
C TYR A 389 9.12 -31.17 9.50
N MET A 390 8.95 -32.35 10.10
CA MET A 390 8.57 -33.63 9.48
C MET A 390 7.77 -34.57 10.40
N TRP A 391 7.16 -35.61 9.81
CA TRP A 391 6.38 -36.63 10.53
C TRP A 391 7.18 -37.90 10.88
N GLY A 392 8.42 -38.05 10.46
CA GLY A 392 9.24 -39.24 10.78
C GLY A 392 9.84 -39.19 12.21
N GLU A 393 10.26 -40.34 12.73
CA GLU A 393 10.89 -40.50 14.06
C GLU A 393 12.15 -41.41 14.02
N PRO A 394 13.19 -41.18 14.87
CA PRO A 394 13.48 -39.98 15.67
C PRO A 394 14.49 -39.04 14.99
N ASP A 395 14.16 -37.74 14.95
CA ASP A 395 14.99 -36.68 14.36
C ASP A 395 14.80 -35.35 15.14
N PRO A 396 15.81 -34.45 15.27
CA PRO A 396 15.65 -33.09 15.80
C PRO A 396 14.51 -32.23 15.20
N TYR A 397 13.89 -32.62 14.08
CA TYR A 397 12.80 -31.88 13.43
C TYR A 397 11.39 -32.49 13.62
N THR A 398 11.23 -33.53 14.46
CA THR A 398 9.93 -34.20 14.65
C THR A 398 8.86 -33.28 15.27
N LEU A 399 7.64 -33.31 14.70
CA LEU A 399 6.51 -32.43 15.10
C LEU A 399 5.53 -33.05 16.13
N HIS A 400 5.85 -34.23 16.65
CA HIS A 400 5.03 -35.00 17.59
C HIS A 400 5.88 -35.57 18.73
N TYR A 401 5.22 -36.05 19.78
CA TYR A 401 5.90 -36.86 20.80
C TYR A 401 6.22 -38.24 20.24
N ARG A 402 7.14 -38.93 20.93
CA ARG A 402 7.60 -40.27 20.56
C ARG A 402 6.43 -41.24 20.30
N ASN A 403 6.64 -42.15 19.34
CA ASN A 403 5.68 -43.09 18.78
C ASN A 403 4.47 -42.42 18.09
N TYR A 404 4.69 -41.31 17.39
CA TYR A 404 3.64 -40.58 16.65
C TYR A 404 2.49 -40.07 17.54
N LYS A 405 2.76 -39.82 18.82
CA LYS A 405 1.76 -39.30 19.76
C LYS A 405 1.58 -37.79 19.52
N PRO A 406 0.35 -37.29 19.27
CA PRO A 406 0.10 -35.87 19.02
C PRO A 406 0.66 -34.93 20.09
N ALA A 407 1.42 -33.91 19.68
CA ALA A 407 1.89 -32.81 20.52
C ALA A 407 0.98 -31.56 20.35
N PRO A 408 1.03 -30.55 21.25
CA PRO A 408 0.22 -29.32 21.10
C PRO A 408 0.33 -28.66 19.72
N VAL A 409 1.52 -28.66 19.11
CA VAL A 409 1.75 -28.16 17.75
C VAL A 409 1.01 -28.94 16.67
N THR A 410 0.86 -30.27 16.82
CA THR A 410 0.09 -31.10 15.85
C THR A 410 -1.38 -30.70 15.79
N HIS A 411 -1.98 -30.34 16.93
CA HIS A 411 -3.34 -29.82 16.97
C HIS A 411 -3.43 -28.45 16.30
N GLN A 412 -2.40 -27.62 16.43
CA GLN A 412 -2.35 -26.32 15.78
C GLN A 412 -2.24 -26.45 14.26
N ILE A 413 -1.40 -27.36 13.75
CA ILE A 413 -1.34 -27.71 12.32
C ILE A 413 -2.73 -28.05 11.80
N GLY A 414 -3.48 -28.92 12.50
CA GLY A 414 -4.82 -29.29 12.10
C GLY A 414 -5.86 -28.16 12.15
N ARG A 415 -5.70 -27.18 13.05
CA ARG A 415 -6.53 -25.96 13.05
C ARG A 415 -6.22 -25.08 11.84
N LEU A 416 -4.94 -24.90 11.52
CA LEU A 416 -4.51 -24.10 10.36
C LEU A 416 -5.01 -24.71 9.05
N SER A 417 -5.00 -26.04 8.89
CA SER A 417 -5.60 -26.72 7.74
C SER A 417 -7.04 -26.27 7.48
N LYS A 418 -7.86 -26.20 8.53
CA LYS A 418 -9.26 -25.75 8.41
C LYS A 418 -9.38 -24.26 8.10
N GLN A 419 -8.49 -23.44 8.66
CA GLN A 419 -8.47 -22.01 8.36
C GLN A 419 -8.06 -21.74 6.92
N MET A 420 -7.13 -22.51 6.36
CA MET A 420 -6.76 -22.44 4.94
C MET A 420 -7.95 -22.71 4.02
N GLU A 421 -8.83 -23.66 4.36
CA GLU A 421 -10.06 -23.93 3.57
C GLU A 421 -11.00 -22.72 3.54
N THR A 422 -11.11 -21.97 4.65
CA THR A 422 -11.88 -20.72 4.71
C THR A 422 -11.19 -19.60 3.93
N LEU A 423 -9.86 -19.50 4.04
CA LEU A 423 -9.09 -18.39 3.47
C LEU A 423 -8.83 -18.53 1.96
N ALA A 424 -8.70 -19.75 1.44
CA ALA A 424 -8.43 -19.98 0.01
C ALA A 424 -9.44 -19.28 -0.93
N PRO A 425 -10.77 -19.45 -0.80
CA PRO A 425 -11.73 -18.73 -1.64
C PRO A 425 -11.75 -17.22 -1.36
N LEU A 426 -11.46 -16.80 -0.12
CA LEU A 426 -11.41 -15.39 0.24
C LEU A 426 -10.23 -14.67 -0.42
N LEU A 427 -9.09 -15.33 -0.56
CA LEU A 427 -7.86 -14.76 -1.13
C LEU A 427 -7.76 -14.91 -2.66
N ALA A 428 -8.50 -15.84 -3.25
CA ALA A 428 -8.49 -16.10 -4.69
C ALA A 428 -8.78 -14.86 -5.52
N GLY A 429 -7.89 -14.51 -6.44
CA GLY A 429 -8.02 -13.35 -7.32
C GLY A 429 -7.71 -12.00 -6.67
N LEU A 430 -7.30 -11.96 -5.40
CA LEU A 430 -6.78 -10.73 -4.80
C LEU A 430 -5.31 -10.56 -5.17
N GLN A 431 -4.82 -9.33 -5.08
CA GLN A 431 -3.39 -9.00 -5.15
C GLN A 431 -2.94 -8.40 -3.82
N PRO A 432 -1.70 -8.64 -3.38
CA PRO A 432 -1.17 -7.94 -2.22
C PRO A 432 -0.97 -6.46 -2.57
N GLU A 433 -1.05 -5.58 -1.57
CA GLU A 433 -0.79 -4.15 -1.78
C GLU A 433 0.60 -3.94 -2.40
N ARG A 434 0.69 -3.04 -3.37
CA ARG A 434 1.96 -2.77 -4.05
C ARG A 434 2.89 -1.96 -3.14
N PRO A 435 4.10 -2.46 -2.83
CA PRO A 435 5.03 -1.72 -2.00
C PRO A 435 5.55 -0.44 -2.68
N GLN A 436 5.79 0.60 -1.88
CA GLN A 436 6.39 1.86 -2.36
C GLN A 436 7.91 1.92 -2.15
N VAL A 437 8.47 0.97 -1.41
CA VAL A 437 9.89 0.90 -1.05
C VAL A 437 10.48 -0.37 -1.65
N ALA A 438 11.65 -0.23 -2.28
CA ALA A 438 12.49 -1.32 -2.74
C ALA A 438 13.78 -1.41 -1.91
N VAL A 439 14.26 -2.62 -1.65
CA VAL A 439 15.58 -2.88 -1.04
C VAL A 439 16.46 -3.54 -2.09
N LEU A 440 17.63 -2.97 -2.37
CA LEU A 440 18.56 -3.52 -3.37
C LEU A 440 19.26 -4.77 -2.82
N HIS A 441 19.07 -5.90 -3.47
CA HIS A 441 19.89 -7.11 -3.25
C HIS A 441 20.94 -7.23 -4.36
N SER A 442 22.22 -7.24 -4.00
CA SER A 442 23.33 -7.26 -4.96
C SER A 442 24.09 -8.58 -4.90
N ALA A 443 23.85 -9.44 -5.90
CA ALA A 443 24.63 -10.65 -6.09
C ALA A 443 26.12 -10.35 -6.39
N THR A 444 26.40 -9.23 -7.08
CA THR A 444 27.76 -8.78 -7.35
C THR A 444 28.50 -8.46 -6.06
N THR A 445 27.87 -7.76 -5.12
CA THR A 445 28.43 -7.48 -3.80
C THR A 445 28.76 -8.77 -3.05
N SER A 446 27.81 -9.71 -2.98
CA SER A 446 28.03 -10.99 -2.29
C SER A 446 29.17 -11.82 -2.87
N LEU A 447 29.45 -11.70 -4.17
CA LEU A 447 30.58 -12.36 -4.83
C LEU A 447 31.91 -11.60 -4.66
N ALA A 448 31.86 -10.26 -4.67
CA ALA A 448 33.04 -9.41 -4.65
C ALA A 448 33.64 -9.22 -3.26
N ILE A 449 32.84 -9.33 -2.19
CA ILE A 449 33.31 -9.22 -0.80
C ILE A 449 32.76 -10.37 0.05
N PRO A 450 33.19 -11.61 -0.22
CA PRO A 450 32.70 -12.76 0.51
C PRO A 450 33.09 -12.68 1.99
N ASN A 451 32.17 -13.07 2.87
CA ASN A 451 32.28 -13.05 4.34
C ASN A 451 32.33 -11.65 4.98
N ASP A 452 31.89 -10.62 4.26
CA ASP A 452 31.64 -9.31 4.85
C ASP A 452 30.24 -9.24 5.47
N TYR A 453 30.18 -9.44 6.78
CA TYR A 453 28.94 -9.39 7.57
C TYR A 453 28.24 -8.03 7.53
N THR A 454 28.98 -6.95 7.28
CA THR A 454 28.45 -5.58 7.46
C THR A 454 27.42 -5.21 6.39
N ALA A 455 27.60 -5.67 5.15
CA ALA A 455 26.64 -5.49 4.07
C ALA A 455 25.28 -6.15 4.38
N THR A 456 25.30 -7.40 4.85
CA THR A 456 24.08 -8.13 5.24
C THR A 456 23.40 -7.48 6.45
N ALA A 457 24.18 -7.05 7.45
CA ALA A 457 23.66 -6.41 8.65
C ALA A 457 23.01 -5.04 8.39
N ASP A 458 23.52 -4.29 7.42
CA ASP A 458 22.93 -3.01 7.00
C ASP A 458 21.55 -3.21 6.36
N GLN A 459 21.43 -4.21 5.48
CA GLN A 459 20.15 -4.54 4.84
C GLN A 459 19.11 -5.04 5.84
N THR A 460 19.48 -5.96 6.74
CA THR A 460 18.54 -6.45 7.77
C THR A 460 18.04 -5.34 8.67
N THR A 461 18.90 -4.36 8.97
CA THR A 461 18.50 -3.23 9.80
C THR A 461 17.45 -2.36 9.11
N ILE A 462 17.64 -2.03 7.82
CA ILE A 462 16.61 -1.32 7.06
C ILE A 462 15.30 -2.12 7.02
N ILE A 463 15.37 -3.44 6.85
CA ILE A 463 14.21 -4.32 6.82
C ILE A 463 13.47 -4.31 8.18
N ASP A 464 14.19 -4.38 9.30
CA ASP A 464 13.58 -4.29 10.63
C ASP A 464 12.87 -2.94 10.83
N LEU A 465 13.50 -1.83 10.42
CA LEU A 465 12.87 -0.50 10.47
C LEU A 465 11.61 -0.43 9.60
N LEU A 466 11.59 -1.09 8.44
CA LEU A 466 10.41 -1.20 7.59
C LEU A 466 9.31 -2.01 8.27
N TYR A 467 9.62 -3.14 8.93
CA TYR A 467 8.62 -3.89 9.69
C TYR A 467 8.09 -3.15 10.90
N ARG A 468 8.95 -2.51 11.71
CA ARG A 468 8.53 -1.69 12.86
C ARG A 468 7.65 -0.54 12.43
N SER A 469 7.89 -0.01 11.23
CA SER A 469 7.04 1.00 10.59
C SER A 469 5.83 0.46 9.84
N GLN A 470 5.67 -0.86 9.82
CA GLN A 470 4.64 -1.58 9.08
C GLN A 470 4.64 -1.23 7.59
N THR A 471 5.77 -0.77 7.04
CA THR A 471 5.90 -0.34 5.64
C THR A 471 6.17 -1.56 4.75
N PRO A 472 5.27 -1.93 3.83
CA PRO A 472 5.54 -3.00 2.87
C PRO A 472 6.70 -2.62 1.96
N PHE A 473 7.52 -3.61 1.60
CA PHE A 473 8.66 -3.44 0.71
C PHE A 473 8.85 -4.68 -0.17
N ASN A 474 9.56 -4.52 -1.29
CA ASN A 474 10.06 -5.63 -2.10
C ASN A 474 11.59 -5.56 -2.20
N PHE A 475 12.22 -6.67 -2.50
CA PHE A 475 13.59 -6.70 -2.98
C PHE A 475 13.64 -6.41 -4.48
N VAL A 476 14.69 -5.75 -4.92
CA VAL A 476 15.04 -5.59 -6.33
C VAL A 476 16.48 -6.03 -6.53
N THR A 477 16.74 -6.74 -7.62
CA THR A 477 18.08 -7.16 -8.02
C THR A 477 18.72 -6.13 -8.93
N GLU A 478 20.02 -6.26 -9.16
CA GLU A 478 20.75 -5.47 -10.17
C GLU A 478 20.12 -5.62 -11.57
N GLN A 479 19.66 -6.83 -11.93
CA GLN A 479 18.96 -7.05 -13.20
C GLN A 479 17.64 -6.28 -13.27
N MET A 480 16.78 -6.40 -12.25
CA MET A 480 15.52 -5.66 -12.19
C MET A 480 15.72 -4.14 -12.27
N VAL A 481 16.77 -3.64 -11.62
CA VAL A 481 17.16 -2.23 -11.67
C VAL A 481 17.50 -1.80 -13.09
N ARG A 482 18.36 -2.55 -13.81
CA ARG A 482 18.71 -2.28 -15.21
C ARG A 482 17.50 -2.35 -16.16
N GLU A 483 16.56 -3.25 -15.88
CA GLU A 483 15.29 -3.38 -16.62
C GLU A 483 14.29 -2.24 -16.35
N GLY A 484 14.62 -1.31 -15.45
CA GLY A 484 13.80 -0.14 -15.15
C GLY A 484 12.64 -0.40 -14.19
N LYS A 485 12.69 -1.50 -13.41
CA LYS A 485 11.66 -1.84 -12.41
C LYS A 485 11.56 -0.85 -11.26
N LEU A 486 12.58 0.00 -11.06
CA LEU A 486 12.53 1.08 -10.07
C LEU A 486 11.38 2.08 -10.30
N ARG A 487 10.78 2.13 -11.50
CA ARG A 487 9.59 2.97 -11.80
C ARG A 487 8.39 2.66 -10.91
N ASP A 488 8.32 1.44 -10.38
CA ASP A 488 7.20 0.99 -9.56
C ASP A 488 7.33 1.47 -8.09
N TYR A 489 8.45 2.11 -7.74
CA TYR A 489 8.79 2.48 -6.36
C TYR A 489 9.03 3.98 -6.19
N ARG A 490 8.87 4.47 -4.96
CA ARG A 490 9.23 5.85 -4.56
C ARG A 490 10.60 5.93 -3.94
N VAL A 491 11.01 4.88 -3.23
CA VAL A 491 12.25 4.80 -2.46
C VAL A 491 13.02 3.54 -2.83
N LEU A 492 14.33 3.65 -3.04
CA LEU A 492 15.27 2.55 -3.07
C LEU A 492 16.22 2.65 -1.86
N ALA A 493 16.20 1.63 -1.01
CA ALA A 493 17.22 1.41 0.00
C ALA A 493 18.37 0.60 -0.62
N ALA A 494 19.44 1.30 -0.99
CA ALA A 494 20.65 0.73 -1.58
C ALA A 494 21.77 0.59 -0.54
N VAL A 495 21.40 0.05 0.64
CA VAL A 495 22.35 -0.14 1.75
C VAL A 495 23.08 -1.47 1.62
N GLY A 496 24.34 -1.52 2.07
CA GLY A 496 25.19 -2.69 1.96
C GLY A 496 25.61 -3.06 0.54
N ALA A 497 25.34 -2.21 -0.47
CA ALA A 497 25.67 -2.49 -1.88
C ALA A 497 27.07 -1.99 -2.25
N VAL A 498 28.09 -2.79 -1.97
CA VAL A 498 29.51 -2.40 -2.11
C VAL A 498 30.05 -2.49 -3.53
N ALA A 499 29.63 -3.50 -4.30
CA ALA A 499 30.09 -3.73 -5.67
C ALA A 499 28.90 -3.75 -6.64
N LEU A 500 28.96 -2.91 -7.67
CA LEU A 500 27.92 -2.78 -8.70
C LEU A 500 28.55 -2.49 -10.06
N ASP A 501 27.90 -2.93 -11.14
CA ASP A 501 28.26 -2.52 -12.50
C ASP A 501 27.80 -1.09 -12.82
N ASP A 502 28.41 -0.48 -13.83
CA ASP A 502 28.13 0.90 -14.26
C ASP A 502 26.68 1.09 -14.75
N GLU A 503 26.08 0.09 -15.39
CA GLU A 503 24.71 0.19 -15.91
C GLU A 503 23.70 0.25 -14.76
N THR A 504 23.92 -0.52 -13.69
CA THR A 504 23.11 -0.50 -12.48
C THR A 504 23.22 0.85 -11.77
N ILE A 505 24.43 1.40 -11.63
CA ILE A 505 24.63 2.73 -11.02
C ILE A 505 23.92 3.81 -11.84
N GLU A 506 24.04 3.76 -13.17
CA GLU A 506 23.35 4.70 -14.06
C GLU A 506 21.83 4.55 -13.98
N ALA A 507 21.30 3.33 -13.87
CA ALA A 507 19.86 3.10 -13.70
C ALA A 507 19.35 3.67 -12.37
N ILE A 508 20.10 3.52 -11.26
CA ILE A 508 19.79 4.15 -9.97
C ILE A 508 19.85 5.69 -10.08
N ARG A 509 20.84 6.23 -10.80
CA ARG A 509 20.92 7.68 -11.06
C ARG A 509 19.72 8.19 -11.85
N ARG A 510 19.27 7.47 -12.89
CA ARG A 510 18.07 7.85 -13.66
C ARG A 510 16.81 7.81 -12.81
N PHE A 511 16.69 6.82 -11.92
CA PHE A 511 15.58 6.75 -10.97
C PHE A 511 15.49 8.02 -10.12
N THR A 512 16.60 8.58 -9.65
CA THR A 512 16.61 9.82 -8.86
C THR A 512 16.49 11.07 -9.71
N VAL A 513 17.33 11.21 -10.74
CA VAL A 513 17.46 12.44 -11.53
C VAL A 513 16.31 12.62 -12.52
N ASP A 514 15.88 11.53 -13.18
CA ASP A 514 14.90 11.63 -14.27
C ASP A 514 13.47 11.38 -13.77
N TRP A 515 13.28 10.56 -12.72
CA TRP A 515 11.96 10.17 -12.22
C TRP A 515 11.61 10.71 -10.83
N GLY A 516 12.54 11.40 -10.15
CA GLY A 516 12.30 11.97 -8.82
C GLY A 516 12.17 10.92 -7.71
N GLY A 517 12.67 9.70 -7.94
CA GLY A 517 12.79 8.66 -6.93
C GLY A 517 13.80 9.04 -5.84
N HIS A 518 13.67 8.42 -4.67
CA HIS A 518 14.53 8.70 -3.52
C HIS A 518 15.46 7.52 -3.22
N VAL A 519 16.73 7.78 -2.91
CA VAL A 519 17.71 6.74 -2.60
C VAL A 519 18.34 7.00 -1.24
N ILE A 520 18.37 5.97 -0.39
CA ILE A 520 19.24 5.93 0.79
C ILE A 520 20.37 4.93 0.54
N ALA A 521 21.60 5.37 0.80
CA ALA A 521 22.81 4.55 0.72
C ALA A 521 23.72 4.84 1.91
N ASN A 522 24.55 3.87 2.27
CA ASN A 522 25.48 3.95 3.39
C ASN A 522 26.93 3.90 2.87
N ALA A 523 27.90 3.98 3.79
CA ALA A 523 29.32 3.85 3.47
C ALA A 523 29.58 2.63 2.57
N ARG A 524 30.55 2.77 1.67
CA ARG A 524 30.99 1.79 0.69
C ARG A 524 30.03 1.56 -0.48
N PHE A 525 28.96 2.33 -0.59
CA PHE A 525 28.04 2.24 -1.72
C PHE A 525 28.77 2.40 -3.06
N ALA A 526 28.73 1.33 -3.86
CA ALA A 526 29.42 1.22 -5.15
C ALA A 526 30.90 1.65 -5.08
N GLU A 527 31.62 1.20 -4.05
CA GLU A 527 33.07 1.37 -3.92
C GLU A 527 33.83 0.58 -5.01
N LEU A 528 33.31 -0.62 -5.33
CA LEU A 528 33.91 -1.55 -6.28
C LEU A 528 33.06 -1.66 -7.56
N ASP A 529 33.72 -1.98 -8.67
CA ASP A 529 33.05 -2.38 -9.90
C ASP A 529 32.63 -3.86 -9.91
N GLU A 530 32.04 -4.32 -11.00
CA GLU A 530 31.52 -5.68 -11.14
C GLU A 530 32.59 -6.78 -11.18
N TYR A 531 33.87 -6.41 -11.16
CA TYR A 531 35.02 -7.30 -11.07
C TYR A 531 35.77 -7.15 -9.74
N GLY A 532 35.19 -6.42 -8.77
CA GLY A 532 35.78 -6.17 -7.46
C GLY A 532 36.94 -5.17 -7.48
N ARG A 533 37.08 -4.38 -8.55
CA ARG A 533 38.15 -3.39 -8.69
C ARG A 533 37.72 -2.06 -8.07
N PRO A 534 38.57 -1.37 -7.30
CA PRO A 534 38.22 -0.07 -6.72
C PRO A 534 37.92 0.99 -7.78
N ARG A 535 36.87 1.76 -7.56
CA ARG A 535 36.49 2.88 -8.43
C ARG A 535 37.30 4.14 -8.08
N ALA A 536 37.60 4.94 -9.09
CA ALA A 536 38.34 6.20 -8.92
C ALA A 536 37.53 7.27 -8.16
N VAL A 537 36.21 7.17 -8.16
CA VAL A 537 35.29 8.11 -7.49
C VAL A 537 34.24 7.30 -6.74
N HIS A 538 34.14 7.53 -5.43
CA HIS A 538 33.17 6.91 -4.54
C HIS A 538 32.78 7.91 -3.41
N PRO A 539 31.50 7.98 -2.99
CA PRO A 539 30.34 7.47 -3.75
C PRO A 539 30.19 8.18 -5.11
N PRO A 540 29.33 7.67 -6.01
CA PRO A 540 29.02 8.37 -7.26
C PRO A 540 28.62 9.83 -7.01
N GLN A 541 29.18 10.76 -7.80
CA GLN A 541 29.06 12.21 -7.53
C GLN A 541 27.63 12.74 -7.46
N TRP A 542 26.67 12.06 -8.08
CA TRP A 542 25.26 12.46 -8.05
C TRP A 542 24.60 12.32 -6.67
N MET A 543 25.24 11.61 -5.72
CA MET A 543 24.87 11.62 -4.30
C MET A 543 25.41 12.83 -3.53
N ALA A 544 26.08 13.75 -4.22
CA ALA A 544 26.65 14.99 -3.68
C ALA A 544 27.63 14.80 -2.52
N ALA A 545 28.34 13.68 -2.49
CA ALA A 545 29.42 13.40 -1.54
C ALA A 545 30.62 12.76 -2.27
N ARG A 546 31.81 12.96 -1.72
CA ARG A 546 33.05 12.30 -2.16
C ARG A 546 33.82 11.81 -0.95
N THR A 547 34.20 10.54 -0.98
CA THR A 547 35.02 9.92 0.06
C THR A 547 36.48 10.35 -0.07
N THR A 548 37.07 10.71 1.06
CA THR A 548 38.44 11.21 1.22
C THR A 548 39.29 10.35 2.15
N GLY A 549 38.65 9.47 2.94
CA GLY A 549 39.30 8.49 3.80
C GLY A 549 38.35 7.36 4.19
N PHE A 550 38.90 6.17 4.40
CA PHE A 550 38.18 4.97 4.81
C PHE A 550 38.71 4.48 6.16
N TYR A 551 37.80 4.03 7.02
CA TYR A 551 38.14 3.57 8.34
C TYR A 551 37.35 2.33 8.73
N ARG A 552 38.00 1.46 9.49
CA ARG A 552 37.44 0.23 10.03
C ARG A 552 38.02 -0.02 11.41
N GLN A 553 37.20 -0.48 12.32
CA GLN A 553 37.65 -0.96 13.63
C GLN A 553 36.78 -2.13 14.10
N PRO A 554 37.34 -3.08 14.87
CA PRO A 554 36.53 -4.06 15.60
C PRO A 554 35.54 -3.35 16.52
N ARG A 555 34.32 -3.88 16.64
CA ARG A 555 33.35 -3.41 17.62
C ARG A 555 33.74 -3.89 19.01
N GLU A 556 33.49 -3.05 20.00
CA GLU A 556 33.63 -3.40 21.40
C GLU A 556 32.33 -4.02 21.91
N LYS A 557 32.42 -5.14 22.62
CA LYS A 557 31.28 -5.73 23.32
C LYS A 557 30.86 -4.84 24.49
N THR A 558 29.62 -4.36 24.49
CA THR A 558 29.05 -3.46 25.50
C THR A 558 28.24 -4.19 26.58
N GLY A 559 27.85 -5.45 26.36
CA GLY A 559 27.03 -6.22 27.31
C GLY A 559 26.49 -7.55 26.76
N VAL A 560 25.62 -8.22 27.53
CA VAL A 560 24.90 -9.45 27.16
C VAL A 560 23.46 -9.38 27.69
N LEU A 561 22.48 -9.77 26.89
CA LEU A 561 21.08 -9.97 27.24
C LEU A 561 20.81 -11.47 27.39
N GLU A 562 20.44 -11.92 28.59
CA GLU A 562 20.04 -13.32 28.83
C GLU A 562 18.52 -13.48 28.71
N LEU A 563 18.09 -14.51 27.97
CA LEU A 563 16.70 -14.88 27.79
C LEU A 563 16.52 -16.33 28.24
N ARG A 564 15.56 -16.59 29.13
CA ARG A 564 15.29 -17.93 29.65
C ARG A 564 13.81 -18.26 29.52
N ARG A 565 13.52 -19.50 29.11
CA ARG A 565 12.17 -20.07 29.16
C ARG A 565 12.21 -21.57 29.45
N THR A 566 11.08 -22.09 29.90
CA THR A 566 10.86 -23.52 30.05
C THR A 566 10.17 -24.08 28.81
N SER A 567 10.64 -25.23 28.31
CA SER A 567 10.06 -25.96 27.16
C SER A 567 9.97 -27.46 27.47
N TYR A 568 9.48 -28.27 26.54
CA TYR A 568 9.41 -29.73 26.65
C TYR A 568 10.05 -30.42 25.45
N ASP A 569 10.81 -31.49 25.68
CA ASP A 569 11.39 -32.32 24.62
C ASP A 569 10.39 -33.35 24.04
N ILE A 570 10.85 -34.16 23.07
CA ILE A 570 10.05 -35.22 22.43
C ILE A 570 9.61 -36.35 23.37
N ASP A 571 10.22 -36.44 24.56
CA ASP A 571 9.92 -37.39 25.64
C ASP A 571 9.03 -36.77 26.73
N GLU A 572 8.47 -35.58 26.48
CA GLU A 572 7.65 -34.82 27.43
C GLU A 572 8.42 -34.35 28.67
N LYS A 573 9.76 -34.28 28.60
CA LYS A 573 10.59 -33.80 29.71
C LYS A 573 10.78 -32.30 29.61
N GLU A 574 10.64 -31.64 30.75
CA GLU A 574 10.91 -30.22 30.91
C GLU A 574 12.39 -29.91 30.66
N ILE A 575 12.66 -28.89 29.86
CA ILE A 575 14.00 -28.38 29.59
C ILE A 575 14.04 -26.85 29.77
N ASP A 576 15.16 -26.34 30.28
CA ASP A 576 15.43 -24.91 30.36
C ASP A 576 16.14 -24.46 29.08
N VAL A 577 15.48 -23.59 28.31
CA VAL A 577 16.05 -22.95 27.13
C VAL A 577 16.65 -21.62 27.55
N HIS A 578 17.94 -21.41 27.26
CA HIS A 578 18.69 -20.20 27.57
C HIS A 578 19.34 -19.65 26.30
N VAL A 579 19.03 -18.40 25.94
CA VAL A 579 19.60 -17.67 24.80
C VAL A 579 20.36 -16.46 25.32
N GLN A 580 21.58 -16.23 24.84
CA GLN A 580 22.39 -15.07 25.18
C GLN A 580 22.60 -14.21 23.93
N LEU A 581 22.20 -12.95 23.99
CA LEU A 581 22.44 -12.00 22.90
C LEU A 581 23.50 -10.99 23.34
N GLU A 582 24.62 -10.91 22.63
CA GLU A 582 25.64 -9.91 22.95
C GLU A 582 25.19 -8.52 22.51
N THR A 583 25.76 -7.48 23.12
CA THR A 583 25.61 -6.12 22.62
C THR A 583 26.92 -5.49 22.25
N TRP A 584 26.91 -4.62 21.24
CA TRP A 584 28.11 -4.07 20.60
C TRP A 584 28.09 -2.54 20.49
N SER A 585 29.28 -1.95 20.40
CA SER A 585 29.49 -0.50 20.24
C SER A 585 29.11 -0.01 18.84
N SER A 586 28.69 1.25 18.75
CA SER A 586 28.35 2.00 17.54
C SER A 586 29.17 3.31 17.44
N ARG A 587 29.19 3.95 16.25
CA ARG A 587 29.68 5.34 16.08
C ARG A 587 28.51 6.32 15.96
N PRO A 588 28.20 7.13 16.98
CA PRO A 588 27.04 8.00 16.94
C PRO A 588 27.15 9.12 15.89
N ILE A 589 25.99 9.57 15.38
CA ILE A 589 25.88 10.74 14.51
C ILE A 589 25.05 11.79 15.22
N ARG A 590 25.54 13.04 15.29
CA ARG A 590 24.76 14.17 15.80
C ARG A 590 24.15 14.93 14.62
N LEU A 591 22.83 14.96 14.55
CA LEU A 591 22.09 15.75 13.55
C LEU A 591 22.10 17.23 13.90
N GLU A 592 21.89 18.09 12.89
CA GLU A 592 21.70 19.54 13.10
C GLU A 592 20.49 19.87 13.99
N SER A 593 19.51 18.97 14.05
CA SER A 593 18.37 19.06 14.98
C SER A 593 18.77 18.90 16.46
N GLY A 594 20.00 18.44 16.73
CA GLY A 594 20.51 18.09 18.05
C GLY A 594 20.29 16.63 18.45
N GLU A 595 19.51 15.88 17.67
CA GLU A 595 19.28 14.44 17.87
C GLU A 595 20.57 13.64 17.64
N VAL A 596 20.77 12.59 18.43
CA VAL A 596 21.92 11.69 18.29
C VAL A 596 21.41 10.34 17.80
N LEU A 597 21.91 9.89 16.66
CA LEU A 597 21.59 8.60 16.06
C LEU A 597 22.62 7.56 16.45
N GLY A 598 22.18 6.34 16.75
CA GLY A 598 23.08 5.22 17.03
C GLY A 598 23.84 5.37 18.34
N SER A 599 23.16 5.84 19.39
CA SER A 599 23.66 5.97 20.76
C SER A 599 23.31 4.78 21.67
N GLY A 600 22.35 3.94 21.27
CA GLY A 600 21.90 2.76 22.01
C GLY A 600 22.77 1.51 21.79
N PRO A 601 22.65 0.49 22.67
CA PRO A 601 23.33 -0.79 22.50
C PRO A 601 22.79 -1.54 21.26
N ILE A 602 23.70 -2.06 20.44
CA ILE A 602 23.43 -2.91 19.28
C ILE A 602 23.27 -4.35 19.75
N PHE A 603 22.20 -5.07 19.42
CA PHE A 603 22.08 -6.51 19.76
C PHE A 603 22.66 -7.39 18.65
N GLY A 604 23.40 -8.45 18.98
CA GLY A 604 23.90 -9.44 18.02
C GLY A 604 24.57 -10.61 18.72
N ASP A 605 24.38 -11.83 18.24
CA ASP A 605 24.91 -13.07 18.82
C ASP A 605 25.80 -13.81 17.80
N GLU A 606 26.88 -14.43 18.27
CA GLU A 606 27.78 -15.31 17.52
C GLU A 606 27.08 -16.61 17.06
N ASP A 607 25.99 -17.01 17.73
CA ASP A 607 25.22 -18.23 17.43
C ASP A 607 23.96 -18.00 16.56
N THR A 608 23.73 -16.77 16.08
CA THR A 608 22.64 -16.53 15.11
C THR A 608 22.97 -17.18 13.77
N GLN A 609 21.94 -17.63 13.04
CA GLN A 609 22.12 -18.18 11.68
C GLN A 609 22.87 -17.20 10.75
N MET A 610 22.77 -15.90 11.04
CA MET A 610 23.52 -14.84 10.36
C MET A 610 25.03 -14.90 10.64
N ALA A 611 25.47 -15.23 11.85
CA ALA A 611 26.88 -15.35 12.21
C ALA A 611 27.52 -16.65 11.68
N TRP A 612 26.77 -17.77 11.68
CA TRP A 612 27.21 -19.05 11.11
C TRP A 612 27.42 -18.98 9.57
N ALA A 613 26.64 -18.17 8.86
CA ALA A 613 26.72 -18.06 7.41
C ALA A 613 27.85 -17.14 6.89
N SER A 614 28.42 -16.28 7.74
CA SER A 614 29.27 -15.16 7.32
C SER A 614 30.64 -15.02 8.02
N GLY A 615 31.01 -15.92 8.93
CA GLY A 615 32.39 -16.00 9.44
C GLY A 615 32.85 -14.92 10.44
N GLY A 616 31.92 -14.28 11.17
CA GLY A 616 32.19 -13.76 12.53
C GLY A 616 33.07 -12.51 12.73
N ARG A 617 33.08 -11.50 11.82
CA ARG A 617 33.76 -10.21 12.12
C ARG A 617 32.78 -9.08 12.44
N HIS A 618 32.64 -8.74 13.72
CA HIS A 618 31.89 -7.57 14.19
C HIS A 618 32.74 -6.30 14.07
N GLU A 619 32.64 -5.61 12.93
CA GLU A 619 33.41 -4.39 12.68
C GLU A 619 32.50 -3.19 12.37
N LEU A 620 33.05 -2.01 12.60
CA LEU A 620 32.45 -0.72 12.36
C LEU A 620 33.19 -0.05 11.21
N PHE A 621 32.44 0.44 10.23
CA PHE A 621 32.97 1.11 9.05
C PHE A 621 32.47 2.55 8.99
N TRP A 622 33.36 3.47 8.65
CA TRP A 622 32.97 4.85 8.34
C TRP A 622 33.94 5.50 7.36
N GLU A 623 33.48 6.60 6.79
CA GLU A 623 34.19 7.37 5.78
C GLU A 623 34.36 8.82 6.24
N ASP A 624 35.51 9.40 5.90
CA ASP A 624 35.63 10.84 5.82
C ASP A 624 35.08 11.28 4.46
N ILE A 625 34.02 12.09 4.46
CA ILE A 625 33.41 12.60 3.23
C ILE A 625 33.51 14.12 3.12
N GLU A 626 33.66 14.59 1.89
CA GLU A 626 33.51 15.99 1.50
C GLU A 626 32.17 16.17 0.75
N PRO A 627 31.30 17.10 1.18
CA PRO A 627 30.09 17.42 0.43
C PRO A 627 30.43 18.09 -0.90
N LEU A 628 29.74 17.69 -1.97
CA LEU A 628 29.84 18.29 -3.30
C LEU A 628 28.67 19.28 -3.54
N GLU A 629 28.70 19.97 -4.68
CA GLU A 629 27.65 20.93 -5.06
C GLU A 629 26.25 20.29 -5.05
N GLY A 630 25.28 20.98 -4.43
CA GLY A 630 23.91 20.48 -4.27
C GLY A 630 23.67 19.60 -3.03
N GLY A 631 24.73 19.17 -2.33
CA GLY A 631 24.65 18.39 -1.10
C GLY A 631 24.60 19.26 0.16
N ARG A 632 23.66 18.97 1.07
CA ARG A 632 23.56 19.58 2.39
C ARG A 632 24.03 18.60 3.46
N VAL A 633 24.99 18.99 4.28
CA VAL A 633 25.39 18.19 5.45
C VAL A 633 24.34 18.37 6.54
N ILE A 634 23.80 17.28 7.07
CA ILE A 634 22.72 17.32 8.08
C ILE A 634 23.10 16.61 9.39
N GLY A 635 24.23 15.91 9.39
CA GLY A 635 24.73 15.18 10.52
C GLY A 635 26.26 15.13 10.53
N TYR A 636 26.82 15.10 11.73
CA TYR A 636 28.26 15.14 11.98
C TYR A 636 28.67 14.02 12.94
N PHE A 637 29.87 13.49 12.75
CA PHE A 637 30.52 12.66 13.75
C PHE A 637 31.00 13.51 14.94
N GLU A 638 31.36 12.87 16.04
CA GLU A 638 31.83 13.56 17.26
C GLU A 638 33.09 14.40 17.05
N ASP A 639 33.92 14.03 16.07
CA ASP A 639 35.13 14.77 15.66
C ASP A 639 34.81 15.97 14.74
N GLY A 640 33.53 16.26 14.48
CA GLY A 640 33.06 17.40 13.68
C GLY A 640 33.05 17.17 12.18
N LYS A 641 33.43 15.98 11.70
CA LYS A 641 33.41 15.64 10.27
C LYS A 641 31.98 15.35 9.78
N PRO A 642 31.65 15.67 8.52
CA PRO A 642 30.36 15.32 7.94
C PRO A 642 30.10 13.80 8.00
N ALA A 643 28.91 13.42 8.46
CA ALA A 643 28.49 12.02 8.58
C ALA A 643 27.24 11.70 7.75
N VAL A 644 26.43 12.70 7.43
CA VAL A 644 25.23 12.53 6.60
C VAL A 644 25.13 13.70 5.62
N VAL A 645 25.02 13.37 4.34
CA VAL A 645 24.78 14.33 3.25
C VAL A 645 23.45 13.99 2.60
N GLU A 646 22.60 15.01 2.44
CA GLU A 646 21.34 14.90 1.72
C GLU A 646 21.30 15.79 0.47
N THR A 647 20.53 15.35 -0.52
CA THR A 647 19.98 16.18 -1.60
C THR A 647 18.45 16.08 -1.54
N PRO A 648 17.69 16.76 -2.40
CA PRO A 648 16.24 16.57 -2.43
C PRO A 648 15.79 15.13 -2.74
N GLN A 649 16.66 14.28 -3.32
CA GLN A 649 16.35 12.88 -3.68
C GLN A 649 17.26 11.84 -3.03
N THR A 650 18.40 12.22 -2.46
CA THR A 650 19.40 11.24 -1.96
C THR A 650 19.76 11.47 -0.52
N LEU A 651 20.01 10.38 0.20
CA LEU A 651 20.52 10.38 1.56
C LEU A 651 21.73 9.45 1.65
N TYR A 652 22.91 10.00 1.89
CA TYR A 652 24.15 9.25 2.06
C TYR A 652 24.60 9.29 3.52
N VAL A 653 24.74 8.12 4.14
CA VAL A 653 25.20 7.95 5.53
C VAL A 653 26.63 7.40 5.52
N ALA A 654 27.62 8.18 5.94
CA ALA A 654 29.05 7.85 5.86
C ALA A 654 29.53 6.85 6.93
N ARG A 655 28.66 5.96 7.40
CA ARG A 655 28.97 4.78 8.21
C ARG A 655 28.02 3.64 7.88
N ASP A 656 28.34 2.43 8.30
CA ASP A 656 27.38 1.32 8.33
C ASP A 656 26.09 1.73 9.05
N VAL A 657 24.94 1.24 8.61
CA VAL A 657 23.62 1.57 9.19
C VAL A 657 23.08 0.44 10.06
N CYS A 658 23.90 -0.55 10.39
CA CYS A 658 23.46 -1.72 11.13
C CYS A 658 23.14 -1.43 12.61
N TRP A 659 22.09 -2.11 13.09
CA TRP A 659 21.67 -2.23 14.49
C TRP A 659 21.36 -0.91 15.23
N VAL A 660 20.65 -0.03 14.56
CA VAL A 660 20.41 1.34 15.02
C VAL A 660 19.31 1.47 16.07
N ASP A 661 19.33 2.58 16.81
CA ASP A 661 18.42 2.87 17.92
C ASP A 661 17.10 3.53 17.48
N GLU A 662 16.22 3.83 18.46
CA GLU A 662 14.95 4.54 18.21
C GLU A 662 15.14 5.92 17.56
N GLY A 663 16.30 6.57 17.75
CA GLY A 663 16.64 7.83 17.09
C GLY A 663 16.76 7.64 15.58
N PHE A 664 17.52 6.63 15.16
CA PHE A 664 17.62 6.31 13.74
C PHE A 664 16.29 5.82 13.15
N GLU A 665 15.47 5.10 13.91
CA GLU A 665 14.12 4.74 13.45
C GLU A 665 13.28 5.97 13.12
N ARG A 666 13.27 6.98 13.99
CA ARG A 666 12.57 8.25 13.74
C ARG A 666 13.14 8.98 12.53
N PHE A 667 14.46 9.00 12.40
CA PHE A 667 15.17 9.60 11.27
C PHE A 667 14.78 8.93 9.95
N PHE A 668 14.83 7.60 9.87
CA PHE A 668 14.45 6.82 8.70
C PHE A 668 12.97 6.99 8.34
N ARG A 669 12.06 6.97 9.32
CA ARG A 669 10.64 7.29 9.10
C ARG A 669 10.44 8.71 8.59
N GLY A 670 11.26 9.66 9.03
CA GLY A 670 11.30 11.02 8.51
C GLY A 670 11.62 11.05 7.01
N PHE A 671 12.66 10.32 6.60
CA PHE A 671 13.04 10.16 5.21
C PHE A 671 11.93 9.52 4.36
N LEU A 672 11.29 8.44 4.83
CA LEU A 672 10.15 7.82 4.13
C LEU A 672 9.00 8.82 3.93
N ARG A 673 8.64 9.60 4.95
CA ARG A 673 7.58 10.62 4.84
C ARG A 673 7.94 11.73 3.86
N GLN A 674 9.18 12.21 3.87
CA GLN A 674 9.67 13.22 2.93
C GLN A 674 9.64 12.70 1.48
N SER A 675 9.95 11.42 1.30
CA SER A 675 9.88 10.72 0.00
C SER A 675 8.44 10.44 -0.46
N GLY A 676 7.44 10.87 0.32
CA GLY A 676 6.02 10.67 0.02
C GLY A 676 5.54 9.24 0.19
N VAL A 677 6.27 8.37 0.92
CA VAL A 677 5.78 7.03 1.25
C VAL A 677 4.67 7.16 2.29
N THR A 678 3.49 6.64 1.95
CA THR A 678 2.32 6.64 2.85
C THR A 678 1.88 5.22 3.15
N ASN A 679 1.75 4.85 4.42
CA ASN A 679 1.02 3.64 4.81
C ASN A 679 -0.36 4.03 5.35
N LYS A 680 -1.41 3.54 4.70
CA LYS A 680 -2.81 3.83 5.02
C LYS A 680 -3.46 2.75 5.90
N ASN A 681 -2.83 1.58 6.05
CA ASN A 681 -3.33 0.48 6.87
C ASN A 681 -2.30 0.18 7.96
N LEU A 682 -2.57 0.66 9.18
CA LEU A 682 -1.63 0.62 10.30
C LEU A 682 -2.33 0.09 11.54
N ALA A 683 -1.64 -0.75 12.29
CA ALA A 683 -1.99 -1.08 13.66
C ALA A 683 -1.27 -0.11 14.60
N LEU A 684 -2.01 0.82 15.20
CA LEU A 684 -1.50 1.79 16.15
C LEU A 684 -1.70 1.29 17.58
N ARG A 685 -0.79 1.65 18.49
CA ARG A 685 -1.06 1.45 19.92
C ARG A 685 -2.24 2.33 20.31
N LYS A 686 -3.23 1.74 20.99
CA LYS A 686 -4.50 2.41 21.31
C LYS A 686 -4.28 3.78 21.96
N GLY A 687 -4.93 4.81 21.41
CA GLY A 687 -4.84 6.18 21.91
C GLY A 687 -3.55 6.92 21.57
N THR A 688 -2.72 6.39 20.66
CA THR A 688 -1.49 7.03 20.19
C THR A 688 -1.43 7.06 18.66
N SER A 689 -0.50 7.82 18.09
CA SER A 689 -0.17 7.80 16.66
C SER A 689 0.98 6.85 16.30
N GLU A 690 1.48 6.09 17.28
CA GLU A 690 2.67 5.26 17.12
C GLU A 690 2.29 3.85 16.64
N PRO A 691 2.92 3.34 15.56
CA PRO A 691 2.74 1.97 15.13
C PRO A 691 3.15 0.97 16.21
N ALA A 692 2.37 -0.10 16.33
CA ALA A 692 2.74 -1.23 17.17
C ALA A 692 3.85 -2.03 16.48
N ALA A 693 5.10 -1.81 16.88
CA ALA A 693 6.29 -2.40 16.26
C ALA A 693 6.27 -3.95 16.17
N SER A 694 5.59 -4.63 17.09
CA SER A 694 5.46 -6.09 17.09
C SER A 694 4.32 -6.61 16.21
N VAL A 695 3.51 -5.73 15.60
CA VAL A 695 2.35 -6.10 14.80
C VAL A 695 2.67 -5.90 13.33
N ASP A 696 2.46 -6.95 12.55
CA ASP A 696 2.56 -6.92 11.10
C ASP A 696 1.17 -6.76 10.48
N VAL A 697 1.09 -5.88 9.47
CA VAL A 697 -0.13 -5.57 8.73
C VAL A 697 0.14 -5.76 7.26
N ARG A 698 -0.73 -6.54 6.59
CA ARG A 698 -0.62 -6.83 5.14
C ARG A 698 -1.98 -6.77 4.50
N LEU A 699 -2.13 -5.88 3.51
CA LEU A 699 -3.37 -5.73 2.75
C LEU A 699 -3.33 -6.56 1.47
N TRP A 700 -4.45 -7.20 1.17
CA TRP A 700 -4.78 -7.82 -0.11
C TRP A 700 -6.06 -7.20 -0.64
N GLU A 701 -6.15 -6.93 -1.94
CA GLU A 701 -7.32 -6.29 -2.53
C GLU A 701 -7.55 -6.64 -4.01
N ASN A 702 -8.80 -6.44 -4.42
CA ASN A 702 -9.24 -6.29 -5.81
C ASN A 702 -10.40 -5.27 -5.83
N ASP A 703 -11.08 -5.13 -6.97
CA ASP A 703 -12.20 -4.17 -7.11
C ASP A 703 -13.43 -4.51 -6.23
N ASP A 704 -13.55 -5.75 -5.76
CA ASP A 704 -14.72 -6.24 -5.02
C ASP A 704 -14.50 -6.31 -3.50
N ARG A 705 -13.28 -6.59 -3.04
CA ARG A 705 -12.98 -6.86 -1.62
C ARG A 705 -11.55 -6.50 -1.21
N LYS A 706 -11.41 -6.10 0.06
CA LYS A 706 -10.13 -5.92 0.76
C LYS A 706 -10.04 -6.90 1.92
N VAL A 707 -8.86 -7.49 2.11
CA VAL A 707 -8.53 -8.44 3.18
C VAL A 707 -7.27 -7.95 3.87
N LEU A 708 -7.37 -7.60 5.16
CA LEU A 708 -6.26 -7.10 5.96
C LEU A 708 -5.86 -8.14 7.01
N PHE A 709 -4.64 -8.66 6.88
CA PHE A 709 -4.03 -9.49 7.91
C PHE A 709 -3.45 -8.59 8.99
N VAL A 710 -3.76 -8.89 10.25
CA VAL A 710 -3.19 -8.21 11.41
C VAL A 710 -2.63 -9.29 12.34
N THR A 711 -1.31 -9.40 12.43
CA THR A 711 -0.64 -10.48 13.18
C THR A 711 0.29 -9.90 14.23
N ASN A 712 0.16 -10.33 15.49
CA ASN A 712 1.07 -9.94 16.54
C ASN A 712 2.29 -10.88 16.56
N SER A 713 3.37 -10.42 15.92
CA SER A 713 4.67 -11.06 15.79
C SER A 713 5.58 -10.89 17.02
N ALA A 714 5.07 -10.42 18.16
CA ALA A 714 5.88 -10.30 19.37
C ALA A 714 6.56 -11.65 19.65
N PRO A 715 7.90 -11.68 19.79
CA PRO A 715 8.59 -12.93 20.03
C PRO A 715 8.01 -13.56 21.30
N THR A 716 7.59 -14.82 21.22
CA THR A 716 6.98 -15.50 22.37
C THR A 716 7.96 -15.65 23.54
N LEU A 717 9.27 -15.56 23.28
CA LEU A 717 10.32 -15.55 24.32
C LEU A 717 10.47 -14.23 25.07
N HIS A 718 10.09 -13.11 24.47
CA HIS A 718 10.22 -11.77 25.04
C HIS A 718 8.90 -11.23 25.60
N TYR A 719 7.82 -11.99 25.44
CA TYR A 719 6.47 -11.53 25.72
C TYR A 719 5.95 -12.07 27.05
N ASP A 720 5.48 -11.17 27.92
CA ASP A 720 4.98 -11.47 29.26
C ASP A 720 3.52 -11.99 29.27
N GLY A 721 2.97 -12.31 28.11
CA GLY A 721 1.60 -12.80 27.95
C GLY A 721 0.51 -11.71 27.98
N LYS A 722 0.87 -10.42 28.14
CA LYS A 722 -0.14 -9.35 28.33
C LYS A 722 -0.74 -8.86 27.01
N PRO A 723 -2.07 -8.92 26.84
CA PRO A 723 -2.73 -8.48 25.61
C PRO A 723 -2.31 -7.07 25.17
N LEU A 724 -2.12 -6.91 23.86
CA LEU A 724 -1.80 -5.64 23.22
C LEU A 724 -3.08 -5.02 22.65
N ASP A 725 -3.48 -3.88 23.19
CA ASP A 725 -4.61 -3.10 22.71
C ASP A 725 -4.21 -2.20 21.53
N LEU A 726 -4.96 -2.32 20.44
CA LEU A 726 -4.66 -1.73 19.15
C LEU A 726 -5.86 -0.97 18.57
N GLU A 727 -5.53 0.00 17.71
CA GLU A 727 -6.46 0.61 16.78
C GLU A 727 -5.93 0.41 15.37
N VAL A 728 -6.60 -0.45 14.60
CA VAL A 728 -6.22 -0.75 13.22
C VAL A 728 -6.95 0.19 12.28
N LEU A 729 -6.19 0.93 11.50
CA LEU A 729 -6.67 1.73 10.39
C LEU A 729 -6.90 0.79 9.19
N PHE A 730 -8.11 0.77 8.66
CA PHE A 730 -8.47 -0.04 7.50
C PHE A 730 -9.28 0.79 6.51
N GLU A 731 -8.73 1.03 5.31
CA GLU A 731 -9.37 1.86 4.27
C GLU A 731 -10.42 1.06 3.49
N VAL A 732 -11.56 0.81 4.12
CA VAL A 732 -12.71 0.08 3.57
C VAL A 732 -14.03 0.79 3.85
N TYR A 733 -15.02 0.55 3.00
CA TYR A 733 -16.40 0.94 3.23
C TYR A 733 -17.22 -0.21 3.82
N GLY A 734 -18.37 0.14 4.41
CA GLY A 734 -19.27 -0.83 5.01
C GLY A 734 -18.74 -1.42 6.32
N GLU A 735 -19.22 -2.62 6.65
CA GLU A 735 -18.88 -3.33 7.88
C GLU A 735 -17.53 -4.05 7.75
N VAL A 736 -16.87 -4.26 8.89
CA VAL A 736 -15.65 -5.06 8.97
C VAL A 736 -15.97 -6.37 9.68
N THR A 737 -15.63 -7.49 9.07
CA THR A 737 -15.81 -8.83 9.64
C THR A 737 -14.46 -9.52 9.79
N ASP A 738 -14.26 -10.28 10.86
CA ASP A 738 -13.12 -11.20 10.97
C ASP A 738 -13.46 -12.51 10.26
N ALA A 739 -12.74 -12.85 9.20
CA ALA A 739 -12.93 -14.08 8.44
C ALA A 739 -12.63 -15.35 9.26
N LEU A 740 -11.80 -15.25 10.31
CA LEU A 740 -11.44 -16.40 11.13
C LEU A 740 -12.54 -16.80 12.12
N THR A 741 -13.34 -15.84 12.59
CA THR A 741 -14.40 -16.06 13.59
C THR A 741 -15.81 -15.91 12.99
N GLY A 742 -15.94 -15.22 11.85
CA GLY A 742 -17.21 -14.79 11.28
C GLY A 742 -17.84 -13.60 12.00
N GLU A 743 -17.17 -13.04 13.02
CA GLU A 743 -17.71 -11.95 13.83
C GLU A 743 -17.62 -10.61 13.09
N ARG A 744 -18.69 -9.83 13.17
CA ARG A 744 -18.65 -8.40 12.82
C ARG A 744 -17.93 -7.65 13.93
N ILE A 745 -16.87 -6.92 13.58
CA ILE A 745 -16.12 -6.11 14.55
C ILE A 745 -16.73 -4.70 14.61
N PRO A 746 -17.19 -4.24 15.80
CA PRO A 746 -17.57 -2.85 15.98
C PRO A 746 -16.41 -1.94 15.63
N SER A 747 -16.58 -1.10 14.61
CA SER A 747 -15.57 -0.15 14.14
C SER A 747 -16.18 1.23 14.02
N ARG A 748 -15.35 2.26 14.16
CA ARG A 748 -15.77 3.65 14.04
C ARG A 748 -15.13 4.33 12.83
N TRP A 749 -15.69 5.45 12.43
CA TRP A 749 -15.25 6.20 11.26
C TRP A 749 -14.39 7.41 11.63
N GLU A 750 -13.12 7.42 11.22
CA GLU A 750 -12.24 8.61 11.34
C GLU A 750 -11.66 8.96 9.98
N ASN A 751 -11.85 10.20 9.51
CA ASN A 751 -11.28 10.71 8.23
C ASN A 751 -11.44 9.78 7.00
N PHE A 752 -12.56 9.07 6.89
CA PHE A 752 -12.85 8.11 5.81
C PHE A 752 -11.93 6.89 5.84
N THR A 753 -11.56 6.47 7.04
CA THR A 753 -10.89 5.22 7.34
C THR A 753 -11.66 4.55 8.49
N ARG A 754 -11.80 3.22 8.45
CA ARG A 754 -12.32 2.48 9.59
C ARG A 754 -11.23 2.36 10.63
N VAL A 755 -11.55 2.75 11.86
CA VAL A 755 -10.73 2.46 13.03
C VAL A 755 -11.34 1.25 13.72
N VAL A 756 -10.63 0.13 13.61
CA VAL A 756 -11.04 -1.18 14.11
C VAL A 756 -10.28 -1.44 15.41
N PRO A 757 -10.94 -1.35 16.58
CA PRO A 757 -10.32 -1.68 17.85
C PRO A 757 -10.08 -3.20 17.93
N LEU A 758 -8.86 -3.59 18.26
CA LEU A 758 -8.48 -4.99 18.46
C LEU A 758 -7.68 -5.15 19.75
N THR A 759 -7.72 -6.35 20.30
CA THR A 759 -6.82 -6.78 21.37
C THR A 759 -6.19 -8.10 20.93
N LEU A 760 -4.86 -8.14 20.86
CA LEU A 760 -4.11 -9.31 20.38
C LEU A 760 -3.09 -9.77 21.43
N VAL A 761 -2.97 -11.08 21.63
CA VAL A 761 -1.82 -11.68 22.36
C VAL A 761 -0.72 -12.11 21.39
N ALA A 762 0.48 -12.46 21.89
CA ALA A 762 1.57 -12.94 21.03
C ALA A 762 1.17 -14.16 20.19
N GLY A 763 1.59 -14.13 18.93
CA GLY A 763 1.28 -15.13 17.91
C GLY A 763 -0.17 -15.17 17.45
N GLU A 764 -1.03 -14.23 17.89
CA GLU A 764 -2.42 -14.12 17.44
C GLU A 764 -2.53 -13.36 16.12
N ALA A 765 -3.46 -13.80 15.28
CA ALA A 765 -3.79 -13.16 14.01
C ALA A 765 -5.29 -12.84 13.90
N ARG A 766 -5.63 -11.81 13.13
CA ARG A 766 -6.98 -11.46 12.66
C ARG A 766 -6.93 -11.28 11.15
N VAL A 767 -8.01 -11.69 10.47
CA VAL A 767 -8.15 -11.50 9.02
C VAL A 767 -9.40 -10.67 8.78
N LEU A 768 -9.21 -9.35 8.68
CA LEU A 768 -10.30 -8.40 8.53
C LEU A 768 -10.72 -8.31 7.07
N VAL A 769 -12.02 -8.40 6.83
CA VAL A 769 -12.60 -8.27 5.49
C VAL A 769 -13.47 -7.03 5.46
N GLY A 770 -13.31 -6.24 4.41
CA GLY A 770 -14.13 -5.08 4.12
C GLY A 770 -14.23 -4.85 2.62
N LYS A 771 -15.09 -3.92 2.20
CA LYS A 771 -15.28 -3.63 0.78
C LYS A 771 -14.43 -2.41 0.34
N PRO A 772 -13.86 -2.37 -0.88
CA PRO A 772 -13.00 -1.27 -1.36
C PRO A 772 -13.83 -0.06 -1.80
N TYR A 773 -13.42 1.17 -1.54
CA TYR A 773 -14.21 2.34 -1.98
C TYR A 773 -14.59 2.29 -3.47
N PRO A 774 -15.77 2.83 -3.86
CA PRO A 774 -16.17 2.89 -5.26
C PRO A 774 -15.11 3.55 -6.15
N ALA A 775 -15.05 3.13 -7.41
CA ALA A 775 -14.11 3.67 -8.40
C ALA A 775 -14.18 5.22 -8.49
N GLY A 776 -13.02 5.86 -8.67
CA GLY A 776 -12.89 7.33 -8.74
C GLY A 776 -12.86 8.04 -7.39
N TRP A 777 -13.05 7.33 -6.27
CA TRP A 777 -12.95 7.91 -4.92
C TRP A 777 -11.57 8.48 -4.61
N GLU A 778 -10.51 7.79 -5.01
CA GLU A 778 -9.14 8.25 -4.77
C GLU A 778 -8.81 9.53 -5.53
N ASP A 779 -9.28 9.67 -6.78
CA ASP A 779 -9.12 10.89 -7.57
C ASP A 779 -9.87 12.07 -6.93
N ALA A 780 -11.10 11.83 -6.47
CA ALA A 780 -11.89 12.84 -5.77
C ALA A 780 -11.20 13.29 -4.46
N LYS A 781 -10.65 12.33 -3.70
CA LYS A 781 -9.87 12.60 -2.48
C LYS A 781 -8.61 13.40 -2.78
N ALA A 782 -7.82 12.95 -3.77
CA ALA A 782 -6.59 13.61 -4.17
C ALA A 782 -6.86 15.05 -4.63
N ARG A 783 -7.94 15.26 -5.39
CA ARG A 783 -8.36 16.59 -5.83
C ARG A 783 -8.79 17.47 -4.65
N TYR A 784 -9.54 16.93 -3.70
CA TYR A 784 -9.88 17.64 -2.46
C TYR A 784 -8.62 18.04 -1.68
N GLU A 785 -7.70 17.11 -1.44
CA GLU A 785 -6.45 17.35 -0.71
C GLU A 785 -5.53 18.33 -1.44
N GLU A 786 -5.53 18.32 -2.78
CA GLU A 786 -4.86 19.30 -3.61
C GLU A 786 -5.46 20.71 -3.42
N VAL A 787 -6.77 20.87 -3.62
CA VAL A 787 -7.44 22.17 -3.48
C VAL A 787 -7.30 22.71 -2.06
N HIS A 788 -7.44 21.86 -1.04
CA HIS A 788 -7.31 22.26 0.36
C HIS A 788 -5.92 22.84 0.69
N ARG A 789 -4.86 22.40 0.01
CA ARG A 789 -3.51 22.97 0.15
C ARG A 789 -3.39 24.37 -0.47
N TYR A 790 -4.14 24.66 -1.52
CA TYR A 790 -4.14 25.97 -2.18
C TYR A 790 -4.99 27.01 -1.46
N VAL A 791 -6.09 26.60 -0.85
CA VAL A 791 -7.01 27.51 -0.16
C VAL A 791 -6.50 27.82 1.25
N ARG A 792 -5.55 28.76 1.35
CA ARG A 792 -5.09 29.27 2.64
C ARG A 792 -6.04 30.37 3.16
N PRO A 793 -6.44 30.34 4.45
CA PRO A 793 -7.19 31.45 5.04
C PRO A 793 -6.36 32.74 4.99
N ASP A 794 -6.95 33.79 4.42
CA ASP A 794 -6.51 35.16 4.68
C ASP A 794 -7.04 35.55 6.07
N ASP A 795 -6.13 35.88 6.99
CA ASP A 795 -6.49 36.27 8.36
C ASP A 795 -7.18 37.64 8.41
N GLN A 796 -7.20 38.41 7.31
CA GLN A 796 -7.90 39.69 7.27
C GLN A 796 -9.40 39.53 7.60
N PRO A 797 -9.97 40.43 8.42
CA PRO A 797 -11.37 40.38 8.83
C PRO A 797 -12.32 40.84 7.72
N TYR A 798 -11.80 41.32 6.59
CA TYR A 798 -12.59 41.77 5.44
C TYR A 798 -11.99 41.29 4.12
N VAL A 799 -12.80 41.34 3.07
CA VAL A 799 -12.37 41.21 1.67
C VAL A 799 -12.91 42.39 0.87
N THR A 800 -12.12 42.83 -0.11
CA THR A 800 -12.48 43.96 -0.98
C THR A 800 -12.74 43.48 -2.40
N TRP A 801 -13.82 44.00 -3.01
CA TRP A 801 -14.21 43.71 -4.37
C TRP A 801 -14.66 44.97 -5.10
N TRP A 802 -14.09 45.20 -6.29
CA TRP A 802 -14.47 46.32 -7.16
C TRP A 802 -15.66 45.94 -8.02
N ARG A 803 -16.86 46.37 -7.59
CA ARG A 803 -18.10 46.16 -8.37
C ARG A 803 -18.07 46.95 -9.67
N SER A 804 -17.57 48.19 -9.62
CA SER A 804 -17.29 49.03 -10.78
C SER A 804 -16.01 49.82 -10.56
N PRO A 805 -15.43 50.50 -11.56
CA PRO A 805 -14.21 51.31 -11.40
C PRO A 805 -14.27 52.42 -10.33
N LYS A 806 -15.47 52.75 -9.80
CA LYS A 806 -15.68 53.78 -8.77
C LYS A 806 -16.46 53.29 -7.55
N GLU A 807 -16.75 52.00 -7.46
CA GLU A 807 -17.51 51.42 -6.36
C GLU A 807 -16.81 50.18 -5.82
N LEU A 808 -16.33 50.29 -4.58
CA LEU A 808 -15.70 49.21 -3.84
C LEU A 808 -16.65 48.67 -2.77
N TRP A 809 -16.76 47.36 -2.70
CA TRP A 809 -17.45 46.66 -1.63
C TRP A 809 -16.42 46.11 -0.64
N VAL A 810 -16.69 46.34 0.64
CA VAL A 810 -15.94 45.76 1.76
C VAL A 810 -16.86 44.78 2.47
N CYS A 811 -16.57 43.49 2.34
CA CYS A 811 -17.37 42.42 2.92
C CYS A 811 -16.68 41.84 4.15
N ASP A 812 -17.45 41.43 5.15
CA ASP A 812 -16.93 40.65 6.28
C ASP A 812 -16.39 39.30 5.78
N ASN A 813 -15.14 38.96 6.10
CA ASN A 813 -14.51 37.71 5.66
C ASN A 813 -14.88 36.51 6.54
N ARG A 814 -15.70 36.70 7.59
CA ARG A 814 -16.19 35.63 8.45
C ARG A 814 -17.41 34.97 7.83
N THR A 815 -17.32 33.66 7.61
CA THR A 815 -18.45 32.83 7.16
C THR A 815 -19.57 32.82 8.21
N GLU A 816 -20.82 33.01 7.79
CA GLU A 816 -22.00 32.87 8.65
C GLU A 816 -22.89 31.71 8.19
N LEU A 817 -23.39 30.93 9.15
CA LEU A 817 -24.30 29.82 8.93
C LEU A 817 -25.75 30.31 8.90
N GLY A 818 -26.46 30.06 7.79
CA GLY A 818 -27.91 30.16 7.70
C GLY A 818 -28.56 28.77 7.69
N ILE A 819 -29.81 28.69 7.20
CA ILE A 819 -30.51 27.42 6.93
C ILE A 819 -31.62 27.63 5.90
N GLY A 820 -31.93 26.64 5.07
CA GLY A 820 -33.13 26.68 4.24
C GLY A 820 -34.38 26.20 4.97
N THR A 821 -35.55 26.55 4.45
CA THR A 821 -36.83 25.99 4.88
C THR A 821 -37.92 26.14 3.82
N HIS A 822 -38.81 25.15 3.72
CA HIS A 822 -40.04 25.24 2.93
C HIS A 822 -41.26 25.72 3.72
N GLY A 823 -41.19 25.68 5.05
CA GLY A 823 -42.24 26.14 5.95
C GLY A 823 -41.68 26.96 7.10
N MET A 824 -42.41 27.96 7.56
CA MET A 824 -41.98 28.80 8.68
C MET A 824 -43.11 28.91 9.69
N SER A 825 -43.47 27.82 10.38
CA SER A 825 -44.39 27.89 11.51
C SER A 825 -43.78 28.66 12.69
N ASP A 826 -44.57 29.03 13.70
CA ASP A 826 -44.04 29.67 14.91
C ASP A 826 -43.01 28.76 15.62
N GLU A 827 -43.26 27.45 15.63
CA GLU A 827 -42.37 26.44 16.19
C GLU A 827 -41.05 26.36 15.41
N HIS A 828 -41.12 26.29 14.07
CA HIS A 828 -39.92 26.29 13.22
C HIS A 828 -39.07 27.56 13.40
N ALA A 829 -39.72 28.73 13.43
CA ALA A 829 -39.02 30.00 13.66
C ALA A 829 -38.31 30.01 15.04
N GLN A 830 -38.97 29.48 16.08
CA GLN A 830 -38.37 29.37 17.41
C GLN A 830 -37.19 28.39 17.43
N MET A 831 -37.28 27.26 16.75
CA MET A 831 -36.19 26.29 16.63
C MET A 831 -34.97 26.88 15.91
N VAL A 832 -35.17 27.57 14.78
CA VAL A 832 -34.07 28.27 14.08
C VAL A 832 -33.39 29.28 14.99
N ARG A 833 -34.17 30.07 15.75
CA ARG A 833 -33.65 31.03 16.71
C ARG A 833 -32.86 30.35 17.83
N GLN A 834 -33.29 29.19 18.30
CA GLN A 834 -32.56 28.40 19.30
C GLN A 834 -31.18 27.95 18.80
N LEU A 835 -30.99 27.75 17.49
CA LEU A 835 -29.68 27.45 16.91
C LEU A 835 -28.74 28.67 16.85
N GLY A 836 -29.27 29.88 17.10
CA GLY A 836 -28.54 31.13 16.84
C GLY A 836 -28.38 31.41 15.36
N ILE A 837 -29.32 30.97 14.53
CA ILE A 837 -29.36 31.27 13.10
C ILE A 837 -30.30 32.45 12.87
N ARG A 838 -29.86 33.42 12.08
CA ARG A 838 -30.67 34.60 11.68
C ARG A 838 -30.86 34.74 10.17
N LEU A 839 -30.23 33.89 9.36
CA LEU A 839 -30.39 33.87 7.91
C LEU A 839 -31.21 32.64 7.54
N VAL A 840 -32.38 32.86 6.95
CA VAL A 840 -33.24 31.76 6.49
C VAL A 840 -33.60 31.92 5.04
N ARG A 841 -33.30 30.89 4.25
CA ARG A 841 -33.72 30.81 2.85
C ARG A 841 -35.10 30.19 2.75
N HIS A 842 -36.00 30.86 2.04
CA HIS A 842 -37.39 30.40 1.87
C HIS A 842 -37.83 30.53 0.42
N THR A 843 -38.51 29.51 -0.09
CA THR A 843 -38.96 29.46 -1.49
C THR A 843 -40.27 30.17 -1.71
N ILE A 844 -40.30 31.05 -2.72
CA ILE A 844 -41.49 31.55 -3.39
C ILE A 844 -41.68 30.75 -4.67
N TYR A 845 -42.71 29.92 -4.70
CA TYR A 845 -43.09 29.19 -5.91
C TYR A 845 -43.91 30.12 -6.80
N TRP A 846 -43.30 30.61 -7.88
CA TRP A 846 -43.90 31.58 -8.79
C TRP A 846 -45.22 31.08 -9.37
N TYR A 847 -45.33 29.79 -9.72
CA TYR A 847 -46.58 29.18 -10.18
C TYR A 847 -47.70 29.13 -9.14
N ASN A 848 -47.39 29.22 -7.84
CA ASN A 848 -48.40 29.32 -6.79
C ASN A 848 -48.95 30.73 -6.64
N VAL A 849 -48.15 31.75 -6.98
CA VAL A 849 -48.55 33.17 -6.89
C VAL A 849 -49.17 33.64 -8.20
N GLU A 850 -48.57 33.30 -9.34
CA GLU A 850 -49.06 33.66 -10.67
C GLU A 850 -49.62 32.42 -11.36
N ARG A 851 -50.88 32.08 -11.03
CA ARG A 851 -51.51 30.80 -11.37
C ARG A 851 -52.14 30.74 -12.76
N THR A 852 -52.01 31.81 -13.55
CA THR A 852 -52.64 31.93 -14.87
C THR A 852 -51.58 32.11 -15.96
N ASP A 853 -51.98 31.88 -17.21
CA ASP A 853 -51.15 32.16 -18.39
C ASP A 853 -51.05 33.68 -18.71
N GLN A 854 -51.90 34.51 -18.09
CA GLN A 854 -51.88 35.97 -18.23
C GLN A 854 -50.85 36.61 -17.29
N PRO A 855 -49.84 37.31 -17.82
CA PRO A 855 -48.86 38.04 -17.03
C PRO A 855 -49.47 39.04 -16.03
N GLY A 856 -48.97 39.04 -14.80
CA GLY A 856 -49.29 40.06 -13.78
C GLY A 856 -50.58 39.84 -12.99
N VAL A 857 -51.23 38.67 -13.15
CA VAL A 857 -52.42 38.30 -12.37
C VAL A 857 -52.01 37.39 -11.20
N TYR A 858 -52.03 37.94 -9.98
CA TYR A 858 -51.54 37.26 -8.78
C TYR A 858 -52.66 36.78 -7.86
N ASP A 859 -52.48 35.60 -7.27
CA ASP A 859 -53.37 34.99 -6.29
C ASP A 859 -53.21 35.64 -4.91
N GLU A 860 -54.25 36.32 -4.44
CA GLU A 860 -54.25 37.05 -3.17
C GLU A 860 -54.03 36.13 -1.94
N ALA A 861 -54.49 34.88 -1.98
CA ALA A 861 -54.28 33.95 -0.87
C ALA A 861 -52.81 33.51 -0.78
N ALA A 862 -52.17 33.26 -1.93
CA ALA A 862 -50.74 32.98 -1.99
C ALA A 862 -49.91 34.19 -1.51
N LEU A 863 -50.28 35.42 -1.90
CA LEU A 863 -49.60 36.63 -1.41
C LEU A 863 -49.74 36.81 0.10
N LYS A 864 -50.95 36.59 0.64
CA LYS A 864 -51.19 36.65 2.08
C LYS A 864 -50.31 35.67 2.86
N HIS A 865 -50.12 34.46 2.34
CA HIS A 865 -49.22 33.48 2.95
C HIS A 865 -47.78 34.00 3.10
N TYR A 866 -47.23 34.63 2.06
CA TYR A 866 -45.89 35.21 2.10
C TYR A 866 -45.81 36.49 2.95
N ASP A 867 -46.90 37.26 3.06
CA ASP A 867 -46.99 38.38 4.01
C ASP A 867 -46.84 37.89 5.45
N GLU A 868 -47.55 36.81 5.81
CA GLU A 868 -47.49 36.21 7.14
C GLU A 868 -46.08 35.67 7.46
N ILE A 869 -45.43 35.00 6.50
CA ILE A 869 -44.04 34.52 6.65
C ILE A 869 -43.07 35.70 6.84
N THR A 870 -43.17 36.73 6.00
CA THR A 870 -42.28 37.90 6.06
C THR A 870 -42.43 38.62 7.40
N GLN A 871 -43.67 38.81 7.86
CA GLN A 871 -43.95 39.45 9.13
C GLN A 871 -43.43 38.61 10.31
N ARG A 872 -43.68 37.29 10.31
CA ARG A 872 -43.16 36.38 11.34
C ARG A 872 -41.63 36.39 11.41
N ALA A 873 -40.95 36.34 10.26
CA ALA A 873 -39.49 36.41 10.21
C ALA A 873 -38.96 37.72 10.81
N LYS A 874 -39.59 38.85 10.46
CA LYS A 874 -39.26 40.16 11.01
C LYS A 874 -39.44 40.22 12.52
N ASP A 875 -40.57 39.72 13.04
CA ASP A 875 -40.86 39.68 14.48
C ASP A 875 -39.87 38.81 15.26
N MET A 876 -39.32 37.79 14.60
CA MET A 876 -38.32 36.87 15.18
C MET A 876 -36.87 37.31 14.99
N GLY A 877 -36.62 38.41 14.28
CA GLY A 877 -35.26 38.90 13.97
C GLY A 877 -34.52 38.02 12.96
N ILE A 878 -35.26 37.36 12.06
CA ILE A 878 -34.76 36.54 10.97
C ILE A 878 -34.71 37.40 9.70
N GLU A 879 -33.55 37.39 9.05
CA GLU A 879 -33.32 37.95 7.72
C GLU A 879 -33.63 36.88 6.67
N LEU A 880 -34.63 37.12 5.84
CA LEU A 880 -35.04 36.20 4.78
C LEU A 880 -34.14 36.34 3.55
N VAL A 881 -33.82 35.20 2.97
CA VAL A 881 -33.29 35.05 1.62
C VAL A 881 -34.43 34.46 0.80
N TYR A 882 -35.17 35.30 0.08
CA TYR A 882 -36.24 34.80 -0.77
C TYR A 882 -35.66 34.27 -2.07
N ILE A 883 -35.93 33.00 -2.36
CA ILE A 883 -35.71 32.44 -3.68
C ILE A 883 -37.02 32.45 -4.46
N ILE A 884 -37.00 32.99 -5.68
CA ILE A 884 -38.13 32.89 -6.61
C ILE A 884 -37.88 31.74 -7.57
N HIS A 885 -38.81 30.78 -7.62
CA HIS A 885 -38.62 29.51 -8.33
C HIS A 885 -39.91 28.98 -8.98
N GLY A 886 -39.76 28.23 -10.08
CA GLY A 886 -40.83 27.44 -10.72
C GLY A 886 -41.55 28.16 -11.85
N ASN A 887 -41.84 27.46 -12.95
CA ASN A 887 -42.48 28.06 -14.13
C ASN A 887 -43.98 28.31 -13.90
N PRO A 888 -44.52 29.53 -14.08
CA PRO A 888 -45.96 29.74 -14.12
C PRO A 888 -46.54 29.13 -15.41
N PRO A 889 -47.87 28.95 -15.49
CA PRO A 889 -48.50 28.52 -16.74
C PRO A 889 -48.10 29.41 -17.93
N GLY A 890 -47.79 28.78 -19.06
CA GLY A 890 -47.37 29.45 -20.29
C GLY A 890 -45.87 29.79 -20.39
N ALA A 891 -45.07 29.53 -19.35
CA ALA A 891 -43.62 29.64 -19.39
C ALA A 891 -42.96 28.31 -19.81
N GLY A 892 -42.09 28.36 -20.82
CA GLY A 892 -41.31 27.21 -21.29
C GLY A 892 -40.26 27.64 -22.32
N TRP A 893 -39.50 26.68 -22.86
CA TRP A 893 -38.37 26.95 -23.76
C TRP A 893 -38.70 27.86 -24.94
N GLU A 894 -39.82 27.63 -25.62
CA GLU A 894 -40.22 28.42 -26.79
C GLU A 894 -40.63 29.86 -26.43
N SER A 895 -41.17 30.09 -25.22
CA SER A 895 -41.58 31.40 -24.73
C SER A 895 -40.49 32.11 -23.90
N ARG A 896 -39.30 31.53 -23.75
CA ARG A 896 -38.27 31.93 -22.79
C ARG A 896 -37.93 33.43 -22.78
N GLU A 897 -37.78 34.08 -23.94
CA GLU A 897 -37.41 35.50 -23.98
C GLU A 897 -38.51 36.41 -23.41
N ALA A 898 -39.79 36.07 -23.65
CA ALA A 898 -40.93 36.73 -23.04
C ALA A 898 -41.04 36.36 -21.55
N THR A 899 -40.78 35.10 -21.21
CA THR A 899 -40.73 34.63 -19.81
C THR A 899 -39.66 35.34 -19.00
N TYR A 900 -38.48 35.66 -19.57
CA TYR A 900 -37.44 36.41 -18.85
C TYR A 900 -37.91 37.80 -18.45
N GLN A 901 -38.68 38.48 -19.32
CA GLN A 901 -39.29 39.76 -18.96
C GLN A 901 -40.39 39.58 -17.91
N ARG A 902 -41.27 38.59 -18.09
CA ARG A 902 -42.34 38.27 -17.13
C ARG A 902 -41.79 37.96 -15.74
N PHE A 903 -40.69 37.21 -15.67
CA PHE A 903 -39.98 36.91 -14.44
C PHE A 903 -39.38 38.17 -13.81
N ALA A 904 -38.76 39.05 -14.60
CA ALA A 904 -38.22 40.32 -14.12
C ALA A 904 -39.32 41.20 -13.49
N ASP A 905 -40.48 41.29 -14.14
CA ASP A 905 -41.63 42.05 -13.65
C ASP A 905 -42.20 41.45 -12.37
N PHE A 906 -42.31 40.12 -12.29
CA PHE A 906 -42.74 39.41 -11.09
C PHE A 906 -41.76 39.59 -9.92
N ALA A 907 -40.46 39.42 -10.15
CA ALA A 907 -39.43 39.60 -9.14
C ALA A 907 -39.40 41.04 -8.61
N ALA A 908 -39.56 42.03 -9.50
CA ALA A 908 -39.69 43.44 -9.11
C ALA A 908 -40.97 43.70 -8.30
N PHE A 909 -42.10 43.08 -8.65
CA PHE A 909 -43.33 43.17 -7.87
C PHE A 909 -43.13 42.62 -6.44
N MET A 910 -42.51 41.45 -6.29
CA MET A 910 -42.23 40.86 -4.98
C MET A 910 -41.24 41.70 -4.18
N ALA A 911 -40.16 42.19 -4.80
CA ALA A 911 -39.18 43.07 -4.17
C ALA A 911 -39.80 44.39 -3.69
N LYS A 912 -40.74 44.95 -4.45
CA LYS A 912 -41.51 46.14 -4.05
C LYS A 912 -42.45 45.86 -2.89
N ARG A 913 -43.11 44.70 -2.89
CA ARG A 913 -44.06 44.30 -1.83
C ARG A 913 -43.36 44.06 -0.50
N TYR A 914 -42.14 43.52 -0.53
CA TYR A 914 -41.37 43.16 0.66
C TYR A 914 -40.08 43.98 0.79
N PRO A 915 -40.17 45.31 1.06
CA PRO A 915 -39.01 46.20 1.09
C PRO A 915 -38.03 45.89 2.23
N SER A 916 -38.44 45.13 3.24
CA SER A 916 -37.56 44.68 4.34
C SER A 916 -36.70 43.46 3.97
N VAL A 917 -37.00 42.75 2.89
CA VAL A 917 -36.22 41.59 2.46
C VAL A 917 -35.03 42.06 1.64
N ARG A 918 -33.83 41.76 2.13
CA ARG A 918 -32.58 42.19 1.50
C ARG A 918 -32.12 41.26 0.39
N TYR A 919 -32.28 39.95 0.54
CA TYR A 919 -31.66 38.97 -0.34
C TYR A 919 -32.67 38.29 -1.24
N TRP A 920 -32.42 38.35 -2.55
CA TRP A 920 -33.28 37.82 -3.60
C TRP A 920 -32.50 36.88 -4.49
N GLU A 921 -32.72 35.59 -4.32
CA GLU A 921 -32.15 34.53 -5.15
C GLU A 921 -33.09 34.20 -6.31
N LEU A 922 -32.52 34.06 -7.51
CA LEU A 922 -33.29 33.90 -8.72
C LEU A 922 -33.13 32.47 -9.26
N TRP A 923 -34.17 31.64 -9.08
CA TRP A 923 -34.23 30.23 -9.44
C TRP A 923 -33.41 29.25 -8.57
N ASN A 924 -33.84 27.99 -8.58
CA ASN A 924 -33.24 26.87 -7.85
C ASN A 924 -32.78 25.87 -8.90
N GLU A 925 -31.49 25.52 -8.92
CA GLU A 925 -30.93 24.44 -9.76
C GLU A 925 -31.50 24.44 -11.18
N TRP A 926 -31.44 25.62 -11.78
CA TRP A 926 -32.11 25.94 -13.04
C TRP A 926 -31.40 25.30 -14.24
N GLU A 927 -30.21 24.77 -14.04
CA GLU A 927 -29.37 24.11 -15.02
C GLU A 927 -29.53 22.58 -15.05
N THR A 928 -30.19 21.97 -14.06
CA THR A 928 -30.32 20.51 -13.97
C THR A 928 -31.72 20.00 -14.29
N THR A 929 -32.75 20.36 -13.52
CA THR A 929 -34.04 19.62 -13.57
C THR A 929 -35.30 20.48 -13.53
N PHE A 930 -35.35 21.59 -12.79
CA PHE A 930 -36.63 22.21 -12.45
C PHE A 930 -37.26 23.13 -13.53
N THR A 931 -36.49 23.56 -14.52
CA THR A 931 -37.02 24.40 -15.60
C THR A 931 -36.30 24.19 -16.91
N ASP A 932 -37.03 24.24 -18.03
CA ASP A 932 -36.45 24.15 -19.36
C ASP A 932 -36.08 25.51 -19.96
N ILE A 933 -36.45 26.64 -19.34
CA ILE A 933 -36.32 27.98 -19.96
C ILE A 933 -34.86 28.41 -20.18
N PHE A 934 -33.91 27.68 -19.58
CA PHE A 934 -32.47 27.85 -19.77
C PHE A 934 -31.81 26.67 -20.50
N GLY A 935 -32.57 25.62 -20.83
CA GLY A 935 -32.14 24.48 -21.65
C GLY A 935 -31.85 23.17 -20.89
N ALA A 936 -32.13 23.10 -19.58
CA ALA A 936 -31.78 21.94 -18.74
C ALA A 936 -32.45 20.62 -19.16
N GLN A 937 -33.70 20.68 -19.64
CA GLN A 937 -34.48 19.49 -20.04
C GLN A 937 -34.31 19.10 -21.52
N ARG A 938 -33.24 19.57 -22.18
CA ARG A 938 -32.94 19.25 -23.58
C ARG A 938 -32.00 18.04 -23.64
N GLU A 939 -32.09 17.25 -24.72
CA GLU A 939 -31.27 16.03 -24.94
C GLU A 939 -29.77 16.30 -24.77
N TYR A 940 -29.30 17.49 -25.20
CA TYR A 940 -28.04 18.08 -24.78
C TYR A 940 -28.06 19.59 -25.03
N PHE A 941 -27.72 20.40 -24.04
CA PHE A 941 -27.51 21.83 -24.19
C PHE A 941 -26.22 22.23 -23.45
N PRO A 942 -25.24 22.88 -24.10
CA PRO A 942 -23.94 23.12 -23.47
C PRO A 942 -24.07 23.98 -22.20
N PRO A 943 -23.39 23.65 -21.08
CA PRO A 943 -23.47 24.44 -19.85
C PRO A 943 -23.06 25.91 -20.03
N PHE A 944 -22.10 26.19 -20.92
CA PHE A 944 -21.75 27.55 -21.30
C PHE A 944 -22.95 28.31 -21.92
N GLU A 945 -23.74 27.65 -22.77
CA GLU A 945 -24.94 28.24 -23.37
C GLU A 945 -26.08 28.43 -22.36
N MET A 946 -26.23 27.51 -21.41
CA MET A 946 -27.15 27.67 -20.27
C MET A 946 -26.81 28.95 -19.49
N GLY A 947 -25.53 29.16 -19.20
CA GLY A 947 -25.02 30.39 -18.59
C GLY A 947 -25.39 31.64 -19.38
N ARG A 948 -25.32 31.61 -20.71
CA ARG A 948 -25.75 32.74 -21.56
C ARG A 948 -27.26 32.99 -21.50
N CYS A 949 -28.08 31.94 -21.51
CA CYS A 949 -29.52 32.08 -21.36
C CYS A 949 -29.89 32.72 -20.01
N TYR A 950 -29.27 32.25 -18.94
CA TYR A 950 -29.48 32.80 -17.60
C TYR A 950 -28.98 34.24 -17.47
N GLY A 951 -27.82 34.55 -18.06
CA GLY A 951 -27.29 35.91 -18.13
C GLY A 951 -28.25 36.92 -18.80
N ARG A 952 -28.97 36.51 -19.86
CA ARG A 952 -30.01 37.34 -20.49
C ARG A 952 -31.19 37.62 -19.56
N MET A 953 -31.58 36.65 -18.74
CA MET A 953 -32.61 36.85 -17.72
C MET A 953 -32.14 37.82 -16.63
N LEU A 954 -30.90 37.66 -16.13
CA LEU A 954 -30.32 38.58 -15.14
C LEU A 954 -30.28 40.02 -15.64
N GLN A 955 -29.92 40.24 -16.91
CA GLN A 955 -29.91 41.56 -17.54
C GLN A 955 -31.27 42.27 -17.53
N LYS A 956 -32.38 41.51 -17.41
CA LYS A 956 -33.74 42.06 -17.25
C LYS A 956 -34.16 42.17 -15.79
N ALA A 957 -33.95 41.10 -15.01
CA ALA A 957 -34.43 41.01 -13.63
C ALA A 957 -33.69 41.96 -12.67
N TYR A 958 -32.36 42.03 -12.79
CA TYR A 958 -31.54 42.84 -11.88
C TYR A 958 -31.92 44.32 -11.85
N PRO A 959 -31.98 45.06 -12.99
CA PRO A 959 -32.38 46.46 -12.95
C PRO A 959 -33.82 46.66 -12.47
N ALA A 960 -34.74 45.75 -12.82
CA ALA A 960 -36.14 45.83 -12.39
C ALA A 960 -36.27 45.68 -10.86
N ILE A 961 -35.55 44.72 -10.27
CA ILE A 961 -35.49 44.51 -8.82
C ILE A 961 -34.84 45.72 -8.14
N LYS A 962 -33.70 46.21 -8.62
CA LYS A 962 -33.01 47.39 -8.05
C LYS A 962 -33.86 48.65 -8.13
N GLN A 963 -34.66 48.82 -9.19
CA GLN A 963 -35.60 49.93 -9.30
C GLN A 963 -36.75 49.83 -8.30
N ALA A 964 -37.26 48.61 -8.07
CA ALA A 964 -38.32 48.33 -7.10
C ALA A 964 -37.86 48.45 -5.65
N ASN A 965 -36.65 47.95 -5.36
CA ASN A 965 -36.01 47.97 -4.05
C ASN A 965 -34.48 48.20 -4.22
N PRO A 966 -33.99 49.44 -4.07
CA PRO A 966 -32.56 49.76 -4.22
C PRO A 966 -31.64 49.05 -3.21
N GLU A 967 -32.18 48.64 -2.07
CA GLU A 967 -31.45 47.96 -0.99
C GLU A 967 -31.38 46.44 -1.18
N ALA A 968 -32.03 45.88 -2.22
CA ALA A 968 -32.04 44.46 -2.50
C ALA A 968 -30.69 43.99 -3.07
N PHE A 969 -30.09 42.96 -2.48
CA PHE A 969 -29.00 42.16 -3.03
C PHE A 969 -29.55 41.01 -3.87
N VAL A 970 -29.10 40.90 -5.11
CA VAL A 970 -29.54 39.85 -6.04
C VAL A 970 -28.50 38.73 -6.09
N LEU A 971 -28.92 37.53 -5.73
CA LEU A 971 -28.13 36.30 -5.84
C LEU A 971 -28.51 35.62 -7.15
N ILE A 972 -27.54 35.03 -7.85
CA ILE A 972 -27.89 34.04 -8.86
C ILE A 972 -28.50 32.80 -8.19
N GLY A 973 -29.24 32.00 -8.94
CA GLY A 973 -29.76 30.72 -8.47
C GLY A 973 -28.63 29.74 -8.22
N GLY A 974 -28.74 28.98 -7.13
CA GLY A 974 -27.73 27.98 -6.76
C GLY A 974 -27.52 26.92 -7.85
N LEU A 975 -26.26 26.78 -8.27
CA LEU A 975 -25.80 25.79 -9.25
C LEU A 975 -25.46 24.46 -8.55
N SER A 976 -26.20 23.38 -8.83
CA SER A 976 -25.94 22.01 -8.36
C SER A 976 -25.07 21.17 -9.32
N TYR A 977 -24.62 21.74 -10.44
CA TYR A 977 -23.65 21.08 -11.34
C TYR A 977 -22.29 20.86 -10.63
N GLY A 978 -21.76 19.63 -10.68
CA GLY A 978 -20.52 19.27 -9.97
C GLY A 978 -19.30 20.16 -10.30
N ASP A 979 -19.20 20.64 -11.54
CA ASP A 979 -18.25 21.68 -11.97
C ASP A 979 -19.00 22.91 -12.54
N PRO A 980 -19.09 24.03 -11.80
CA PRO A 980 -19.85 25.21 -12.22
C PRO A 980 -19.11 26.09 -13.25
N THR A 981 -17.86 25.78 -13.61
CA THR A 981 -16.95 26.67 -14.35
C THR A 981 -17.53 27.14 -15.69
N ALA A 982 -18.02 26.22 -16.51
CA ALA A 982 -18.51 26.55 -17.85
C ALA A 982 -19.77 27.44 -17.81
N ILE A 983 -20.68 27.19 -16.85
CA ILE A 983 -21.90 28.00 -16.67
C ILE A 983 -21.52 29.41 -16.24
N ILE A 984 -20.63 29.53 -15.26
CA ILE A 984 -20.16 30.83 -14.77
C ILE A 984 -19.54 31.63 -15.92
N ARG A 985 -18.63 31.03 -16.71
CA ARG A 985 -18.05 31.67 -17.91
C ARG A 985 -19.14 32.14 -18.87
N GLY A 986 -20.17 31.33 -19.12
CA GLY A 986 -21.32 31.71 -19.95
C GLY A 986 -22.06 32.95 -19.45
N ILE A 987 -22.27 33.07 -18.13
CA ILE A 987 -22.91 34.25 -17.52
C ILE A 987 -22.05 35.51 -17.74
N TYR A 988 -20.74 35.42 -17.51
CA TYR A 988 -19.82 36.55 -17.70
C TYR A 988 -19.73 36.97 -19.17
N GLU A 989 -19.55 36.02 -20.08
CA GLU A 989 -19.45 36.27 -21.54
C GLU A 989 -20.75 36.78 -22.16
N GLN A 990 -21.90 36.52 -21.55
CA GLN A 990 -23.18 37.15 -21.93
C GLN A 990 -23.24 38.65 -21.55
N GLY A 991 -22.26 39.15 -20.79
CA GLY A 991 -22.23 40.53 -20.30
C GLY A 991 -23.10 40.75 -19.06
N ALA A 992 -23.34 39.72 -18.25
CA ALA A 992 -24.15 39.81 -17.04
C ALA A 992 -23.33 40.07 -15.75
N ARG A 993 -22.03 40.41 -15.86
CA ARG A 993 -21.13 40.67 -14.72
C ARG A 993 -21.74 41.63 -13.68
N GLU A 994 -22.37 42.72 -14.13
CA GLU A 994 -22.97 43.75 -13.26
C GLU A 994 -24.44 43.44 -12.85
N CYS A 995 -25.00 42.32 -13.34
CA CYS A 995 -26.42 41.98 -13.20
C CYS A 995 -26.72 41.00 -12.06
N PHE A 996 -25.84 40.92 -11.07
CA PHE A 996 -26.06 40.22 -9.81
C PHE A 996 -25.14 40.84 -8.74
N ASP A 997 -25.27 40.46 -7.48
CA ASP A 997 -24.44 40.94 -6.38
C ASP A 997 -23.60 39.81 -5.77
N VAL A 998 -24.18 38.60 -5.71
CA VAL A 998 -23.59 37.43 -5.04
C VAL A 998 -23.67 36.21 -5.96
N MET A 999 -22.53 35.51 -6.12
CA MET A 999 -22.47 34.21 -6.79
C MET A 999 -22.96 33.12 -5.83
N ASN A 1000 -23.64 32.11 -6.35
CA ASN A 1000 -24.27 31.08 -5.52
C ASN A 1000 -24.18 29.70 -6.15
N ILE A 1001 -23.91 28.69 -5.33
CA ILE A 1001 -23.80 27.28 -5.74
C ILE A 1001 -24.45 26.36 -4.71
N HIS A 1002 -24.78 25.14 -5.12
CA HIS A 1002 -25.20 24.03 -4.27
C HIS A 1002 -24.18 22.91 -4.37
N THR A 1003 -23.92 22.22 -3.26
CA THR A 1003 -22.92 21.14 -3.25
C THR A 1003 -23.48 19.91 -2.59
N TYR A 1004 -23.57 18.86 -3.39
CA TYR A 1004 -24.02 17.53 -3.00
C TYR A 1004 -22.96 16.49 -3.33
N GLY A 1005 -23.24 15.24 -2.98
CA GLY A 1005 -22.34 14.11 -3.18
C GLY A 1005 -21.85 13.51 -1.87
N VAL A 1006 -21.03 12.46 -1.97
CA VAL A 1006 -20.51 11.75 -0.80
C VAL A 1006 -19.01 11.51 -1.01
N PRO A 1007 -18.13 12.12 -0.18
CA PRO A 1007 -18.43 13.03 0.92
C PRO A 1007 -18.85 14.40 0.42
N VAL A 1008 -19.82 15.02 1.11
CA VAL A 1008 -20.33 16.35 0.76
C VAL A 1008 -19.20 17.38 0.86
N ASN A 1009 -18.33 17.28 1.86
CA ASN A 1009 -17.30 18.29 2.12
C ASN A 1009 -16.23 18.36 1.01
N TRP A 1010 -16.06 17.29 0.22
CA TRP A 1010 -15.12 17.30 -0.90
C TRP A 1010 -15.63 18.16 -2.04
N GLY A 1011 -16.85 17.90 -2.52
CA GLY A 1011 -17.51 18.77 -3.49
C GLY A 1011 -17.69 20.19 -2.96
N PHE A 1012 -17.99 20.32 -1.66
CA PHE A 1012 -18.10 21.60 -0.97
C PHE A 1012 -16.85 22.49 -1.12
N VAL A 1013 -15.65 21.93 -1.00
CA VAL A 1013 -14.40 22.70 -1.17
C VAL A 1013 -14.02 22.85 -2.65
N VAL A 1014 -14.09 21.76 -3.41
CA VAL A 1014 -13.64 21.73 -4.81
C VAL A 1014 -14.50 22.62 -5.70
N SER A 1015 -15.83 22.44 -5.69
CA SER A 1015 -16.75 23.23 -6.51
C SER A 1015 -16.77 24.70 -6.09
N GLY A 1016 -16.62 24.98 -4.78
CA GLY A 1016 -16.47 26.34 -4.26
C GLY A 1016 -15.23 27.06 -4.80
N TYR A 1017 -14.08 26.37 -4.80
CA TYR A 1017 -12.86 26.92 -5.38
C TYR A 1017 -12.94 27.07 -6.90
N GLN A 1018 -13.53 26.11 -7.61
CA GLN A 1018 -13.76 26.21 -9.06
C GLN A 1018 -14.62 27.43 -9.40
N ALA A 1019 -15.69 27.67 -8.65
CA ALA A 1019 -16.51 28.87 -8.81
C ALA A 1019 -15.70 30.15 -8.60
N LYS A 1020 -14.92 30.24 -7.51
CA LYS A 1020 -14.02 31.38 -7.25
C LYS A 1020 -13.01 31.61 -8.37
N ALA A 1021 -12.36 30.54 -8.85
CA ALA A 1021 -11.39 30.60 -9.93
C ALA A 1021 -12.03 31.09 -11.24
N ALA A 1022 -13.20 30.55 -11.60
CA ALA A 1022 -13.95 30.97 -12.78
C ALA A 1022 -14.35 32.45 -12.72
N MET A 1023 -14.76 32.96 -11.56
CA MET A 1023 -15.00 34.41 -11.38
C MET A 1023 -13.70 35.22 -11.45
N GLY A 1024 -12.59 34.67 -10.95
CA GLY A 1024 -11.27 35.30 -10.97
C GLY A 1024 -10.74 35.58 -12.37
N GLU A 1025 -11.08 34.74 -13.36
CA GLU A 1025 -10.79 34.97 -14.78
C GLU A 1025 -11.33 36.33 -15.28
N TYR A 1026 -12.39 36.84 -14.66
CA TYR A 1026 -13.04 38.12 -14.99
C TYR A 1026 -12.82 39.20 -13.91
N GLY A 1027 -11.82 39.04 -13.05
CA GLY A 1027 -11.46 40.00 -12.00
C GLY A 1027 -12.36 39.98 -10.76
N ASP A 1028 -13.26 39.00 -10.63
CA ASP A 1028 -14.27 38.93 -9.57
C ASP A 1028 -13.96 37.85 -8.51
N PHE A 1029 -12.69 37.44 -8.35
CA PHE A 1029 -12.31 36.41 -7.37
C PHE A 1029 -12.79 36.74 -5.94
N ASN A 1030 -12.72 38.00 -5.53
CA ASN A 1030 -13.15 38.44 -4.20
C ASN A 1030 -14.66 38.76 -4.09
N ARG A 1031 -15.42 38.61 -5.17
CA ARG A 1031 -16.88 38.74 -5.13
C ARG A 1031 -17.45 37.71 -4.15
N PRO A 1032 -18.51 38.05 -3.39
CA PRO A 1032 -19.08 37.10 -2.44
C PRO A 1032 -19.61 35.85 -3.14
N LEU A 1033 -19.22 34.69 -2.60
CA LEU A 1033 -19.72 33.37 -2.99
C LEU A 1033 -20.53 32.80 -1.83
N TRP A 1034 -21.74 32.35 -2.11
CA TRP A 1034 -22.61 31.65 -1.15
C TRP A 1034 -22.76 30.19 -1.56
N ASN A 1035 -23.01 29.35 -0.57
CA ASN A 1035 -23.51 28.01 -0.78
C ASN A 1035 -24.88 27.94 -0.12
N THR A 1036 -25.96 28.00 -0.90
CA THR A 1036 -27.32 28.08 -0.33
C THR A 1036 -27.98 26.74 -0.06
N GLU A 1037 -27.39 25.64 -0.53
CA GLU A 1037 -27.83 24.29 -0.23
C GLU A 1037 -26.64 23.31 -0.22
N PHE A 1038 -26.45 22.65 0.91
CA PHE A 1038 -25.62 21.45 1.03
C PHE A 1038 -26.26 20.49 2.04
N GLY A 1039 -26.02 19.20 1.86
CA GLY A 1039 -26.58 18.19 2.76
C GLY A 1039 -26.44 16.79 2.21
N ILE A 1040 -26.89 15.82 3.00
CA ILE A 1040 -26.93 14.41 2.63
C ILE A 1040 -28.18 13.76 3.23
N ASP A 1041 -28.78 12.81 2.54
CA ASP A 1041 -29.88 11.98 3.05
C ASP A 1041 -29.43 10.52 3.21
N ALA A 1042 -30.29 9.68 3.79
CA ALA A 1042 -30.04 8.25 3.93
C ALA A 1042 -29.82 7.55 2.58
N GLY A 1043 -30.54 7.95 1.52
CA GLY A 1043 -30.39 7.34 0.21
C GLY A 1043 -28.99 7.55 -0.37
N ASN A 1044 -28.45 8.76 -0.26
CA ASN A 1044 -27.09 9.07 -0.66
C ASN A 1044 -26.03 8.38 0.22
N LEU A 1045 -26.22 8.37 1.56
CA LEU A 1045 -25.32 7.65 2.47
C LEU A 1045 -25.31 6.13 2.21
N TYR A 1046 -26.46 5.53 1.93
CA TYR A 1046 -26.57 4.11 1.64
C TYR A 1046 -25.91 3.75 0.31
N ARG A 1047 -26.22 4.49 -0.77
CA ARG A 1047 -25.58 4.26 -2.07
C ARG A 1047 -24.07 4.37 -2.01
N ALA A 1048 -23.55 5.35 -1.27
CA ALA A 1048 -22.13 5.60 -1.19
C ALA A 1048 -21.39 4.65 -0.22
N TRP A 1049 -21.96 4.39 0.97
CA TRP A 1049 -21.24 3.73 2.07
C TRP A 1049 -21.95 2.52 2.68
N GLN A 1050 -23.10 2.10 2.13
CA GLN A 1050 -23.90 0.98 2.61
C GLN A 1050 -24.19 1.04 4.12
N VAL A 1051 -24.52 2.23 4.62
CA VAL A 1051 -24.93 2.42 6.01
C VAL A 1051 -26.24 1.67 6.24
N ALA A 1052 -26.16 0.55 6.96
CA ALA A 1052 -27.24 -0.44 7.07
C ALA A 1052 -28.16 -0.25 8.29
N THR A 1053 -27.95 0.79 9.11
CA THR A 1053 -28.83 1.11 10.25
C THR A 1053 -29.17 2.60 10.33
N GLY A 1054 -30.35 2.89 10.87
CA GLY A 1054 -30.82 4.25 11.16
C GLY A 1054 -29.88 5.04 12.08
N GLU A 1055 -29.29 4.41 13.09
CA GLU A 1055 -28.30 5.07 13.97
C GLU A 1055 -27.03 5.47 13.21
N GLY A 1056 -26.57 4.63 12.28
CA GLY A 1056 -25.41 4.94 11.44
C GLY A 1056 -25.66 6.15 10.52
N PHE A 1057 -26.90 6.38 10.11
CA PHE A 1057 -27.24 7.53 9.27
C PHE A 1057 -27.07 8.85 10.00
N ASP A 1058 -27.50 8.95 11.26
CA ASP A 1058 -27.36 10.20 12.00
C ASP A 1058 -25.91 10.55 12.32
N GLU A 1059 -25.07 9.53 12.57
CA GLU A 1059 -23.63 9.72 12.73
C GLU A 1059 -22.99 10.22 11.43
N GLY A 1060 -23.30 9.56 10.31
CA GLY A 1060 -22.83 9.95 8.98
C GLY A 1060 -23.26 11.38 8.61
N HIS A 1061 -24.54 11.70 8.80
CA HIS A 1061 -25.10 13.03 8.56
C HIS A 1061 -24.42 14.10 9.41
N LEU A 1062 -24.30 13.88 10.73
CA LEU A 1062 -23.61 14.78 11.65
C LEU A 1062 -22.15 15.02 11.24
N LYS A 1063 -21.46 13.97 10.81
CA LYS A 1063 -20.06 14.06 10.37
C LYS A 1063 -19.91 14.91 9.11
N GLN A 1064 -20.78 14.74 8.12
CA GLN A 1064 -20.74 15.55 6.89
C GLN A 1064 -20.98 17.03 7.18
N TRP A 1065 -21.96 17.34 8.02
CA TRP A 1065 -22.23 18.72 8.44
C TRP A 1065 -21.06 19.35 9.18
N LYS A 1066 -20.48 18.62 10.15
CA LYS A 1066 -19.28 19.08 10.88
C LYS A 1066 -18.13 19.37 9.92
N ALA A 1067 -17.87 18.49 8.97
CA ALA A 1067 -16.78 18.64 8.00
C ALA A 1067 -17.00 19.87 7.10
N CYS A 1068 -18.19 20.04 6.51
CA CYS A 1068 -18.49 21.20 5.65
C CYS A 1068 -18.39 22.52 6.42
N ILE A 1069 -18.95 22.58 7.63
CA ILE A 1069 -18.90 23.81 8.47
C ILE A 1069 -17.46 24.12 8.88
N ALA A 1070 -16.68 23.11 9.29
CA ALA A 1070 -15.28 23.29 9.64
C ALA A 1070 -14.45 23.78 8.43
N ASP A 1071 -14.63 23.16 7.27
CA ASP A 1071 -13.97 23.58 6.03
C ASP A 1071 -14.40 25.01 5.64
N ALA A 1072 -15.68 25.37 5.74
CA ALA A 1072 -16.16 26.73 5.44
C ALA A 1072 -15.54 27.79 6.35
N LEU A 1073 -15.43 27.51 7.66
CA LEU A 1073 -14.83 28.42 8.63
C LEU A 1073 -13.30 28.54 8.45
N LYS A 1074 -12.65 27.44 8.08
CA LYS A 1074 -11.20 27.37 7.88
C LYS A 1074 -10.76 27.99 6.56
N THR A 1075 -11.47 27.70 5.47
CA THR A 1075 -11.09 28.12 4.11
C THR A 1075 -11.58 29.52 3.75
N ARG A 1076 -12.67 29.99 4.39
CA ARG A 1076 -13.34 31.27 4.07
C ARG A 1076 -13.72 31.42 2.59
N LEU A 1077 -13.92 30.30 1.88
CA LEU A 1077 -14.38 30.30 0.49
C LEU A 1077 -15.75 30.97 0.33
N TYR A 1078 -16.61 30.75 1.33
CA TYR A 1078 -18.00 31.16 1.33
C TYR A 1078 -18.22 32.32 2.29
N TRP A 1079 -18.95 33.34 1.83
CA TRP A 1079 -19.40 34.41 2.71
C TRP A 1079 -20.54 33.91 3.62
N LYS A 1080 -21.49 33.15 3.04
CA LYS A 1080 -22.58 32.49 3.77
C LYS A 1080 -22.76 31.05 3.30
N ILE A 1081 -23.12 30.19 4.23
CA ILE A 1081 -23.43 28.79 3.97
C ILE A 1081 -24.80 28.46 4.55
N LEU A 1082 -25.66 27.84 3.77
CA LEU A 1082 -27.00 27.43 4.17
C LEU A 1082 -27.15 25.96 3.81
N PRO A 1083 -27.22 25.05 4.80
CA PRO A 1083 -27.56 23.67 4.54
C PRO A 1083 -29.01 23.57 4.09
N TYR A 1084 -29.32 22.49 3.36
CA TYR A 1084 -30.54 22.31 2.59
C TYR A 1084 -31.79 22.82 3.33
N GLN A 1085 -32.24 22.12 4.38
CA GLN A 1085 -33.44 22.55 5.12
C GLN A 1085 -33.47 22.17 6.60
N LEU A 1086 -34.25 22.93 7.39
CA LEU A 1086 -34.60 22.58 8.77
C LEU A 1086 -35.39 21.27 8.83
N ALA A 1087 -36.47 21.17 8.07
CA ALA A 1087 -37.31 19.97 7.94
C ALA A 1087 -37.41 19.64 6.45
N ALA A 1088 -36.87 18.48 6.07
CA ALA A 1088 -36.95 17.94 4.72
C ALA A 1088 -37.00 16.42 4.80
N GLY A 1089 -37.82 15.83 3.93
CA GLY A 1089 -37.91 14.39 3.74
C GLY A 1089 -36.71 13.83 2.99
N ASN A 1090 -36.82 12.55 2.66
CA ASN A 1090 -35.87 11.85 1.83
C ASN A 1090 -36.25 12.06 0.35
N GLU A 1091 -35.32 12.53 -0.46
CA GLU A 1091 -35.59 12.85 -1.88
C GLU A 1091 -35.07 11.76 -2.82
N THR A 1092 -34.37 10.78 -2.27
CA THR A 1092 -33.90 9.61 -3.00
C THR A 1092 -35.01 8.56 -3.15
N ALA A 1093 -35.10 7.88 -4.30
CA ALA A 1093 -36.04 6.78 -4.54
C ALA A 1093 -36.16 5.82 -3.34
N ASN A 1094 -37.31 5.91 -2.66
CA ASN A 1094 -37.68 5.19 -1.45
C ASN A 1094 -37.57 3.65 -1.60
N ASP A 1095 -37.48 3.15 -2.84
CA ASP A 1095 -37.44 1.73 -3.17
C ASP A 1095 -36.21 1.00 -2.59
N VAL A 1096 -35.07 1.69 -2.45
CA VAL A 1096 -33.82 1.10 -1.90
C VAL A 1096 -33.85 1.02 -0.37
N LEU A 1097 -34.45 2.02 0.28
CA LEU A 1097 -34.52 2.08 1.75
C LEU A 1097 -35.67 1.24 2.31
N ASN A 1098 -36.70 0.98 1.49
CA ASN A 1098 -37.89 0.22 1.88
C ASN A 1098 -37.93 -1.20 1.27
N ASP A 1099 -36.82 -1.75 0.76
CA ASP A 1099 -36.78 -3.10 0.18
C ASP A 1099 -37.08 -4.18 1.26
N PRO A 1100 -38.20 -4.91 1.17
CA PRO A 1100 -38.54 -5.95 2.13
C PRO A 1100 -37.65 -7.21 2.05
N ASN A 1101 -36.76 -7.33 1.06
CA ASN A 1101 -35.86 -8.48 0.86
C ASN A 1101 -34.37 -8.15 1.08
N GLY A 1102 -34.04 -6.95 1.58
CA GLY A 1102 -32.65 -6.54 1.79
C GLY A 1102 -32.41 -5.07 2.16
N GLY A 1103 -33.46 -4.34 2.56
CA GLY A 1103 -33.42 -2.91 2.89
C GLY A 1103 -32.68 -2.58 4.19
N VAL A 1104 -32.53 -1.27 4.44
CA VAL A 1104 -31.84 -0.73 5.61
C VAL A 1104 -32.69 -0.89 6.87
N ASP A 1105 -32.09 -1.31 7.98
CA ASP A 1105 -32.79 -1.30 9.27
C ASP A 1105 -32.93 0.14 9.79
N LEU A 1106 -34.08 0.74 9.53
CA LEU A 1106 -34.38 2.11 9.96
C LEU A 1106 -34.62 2.20 11.48
N GLY A 1107 -34.75 1.08 12.18
CA GLY A 1107 -35.17 1.01 13.58
C GLY A 1107 -36.69 1.02 13.73
N GLU A 1108 -37.15 0.50 14.88
CA GLU A 1108 -38.58 0.32 15.15
C GLU A 1108 -39.34 1.67 15.11
N GLY A 1109 -40.40 1.72 14.29
CA GLY A 1109 -41.27 2.89 14.15
C GLY A 1109 -40.72 4.05 13.32
N ARG A 1110 -39.60 3.88 12.62
CA ARG A 1110 -39.00 4.90 11.75
C ARG A 1110 -39.36 4.71 10.27
N VAL A 1111 -39.43 5.80 9.53
CA VAL A 1111 -39.64 5.83 8.06
C VAL A 1111 -38.47 6.48 7.35
N ALA A 1112 -38.36 6.32 6.03
CA ALA A 1112 -37.25 6.88 5.24
C ALA A 1112 -37.06 8.40 5.44
N ASP A 1113 -38.16 9.14 5.63
CA ASP A 1113 -38.17 10.59 5.88
C ASP A 1113 -37.61 10.98 7.26
N ASP A 1114 -37.50 10.07 8.23
CA ASP A 1114 -36.76 10.31 9.48
C ASP A 1114 -35.26 10.54 9.23
N TYR A 1115 -34.78 10.16 8.05
CA TYR A 1115 -33.38 10.22 7.63
C TYR A 1115 -33.18 11.02 6.32
N GLY A 1116 -34.03 12.01 6.08
CA GLY A 1116 -33.90 12.96 4.96
C GLY A 1116 -32.74 13.96 5.10
N PHE A 1117 -32.73 15.00 4.28
CA PHE A 1117 -31.74 16.09 4.34
C PHE A 1117 -31.91 17.00 5.57
N GLY A 1118 -33.08 16.95 6.21
CA GLY A 1118 -33.46 17.85 7.29
C GLY A 1118 -32.70 17.64 8.60
N LEU A 1119 -32.75 18.66 9.46
CA LEU A 1119 -32.34 18.60 10.87
C LEU A 1119 -33.39 17.98 11.80
N LEU A 1120 -34.63 17.87 11.33
CA LEU A 1120 -35.77 17.31 12.05
C LEU A 1120 -36.20 15.98 11.43
N ARG A 1121 -36.90 15.16 12.21
CA ARG A 1121 -37.51 13.91 11.75
C ARG A 1121 -38.76 14.17 10.91
N ALA A 1122 -39.38 13.10 10.40
CA ALA A 1122 -40.57 13.15 9.53
C ALA A 1122 -41.78 13.87 10.16
N ASP A 1123 -41.87 13.89 11.50
CA ASP A 1123 -42.90 14.66 12.23
C ASP A 1123 -42.71 16.19 12.16
N GLY A 1124 -41.58 16.65 11.61
CA GLY A 1124 -41.27 18.06 11.42
C GLY A 1124 -40.90 18.82 12.68
N VAL A 1125 -40.76 18.14 13.84
CA VAL A 1125 -40.49 18.79 15.15
C VAL A 1125 -39.44 18.05 15.99
N THR A 1126 -39.28 16.74 15.83
CA THR A 1126 -38.32 15.96 16.62
C THR A 1126 -36.88 16.22 16.12
N PRO A 1127 -35.97 16.74 16.96
CA PRO A 1127 -34.61 17.07 16.50
C PRO A 1127 -33.72 15.85 16.28
N ARG A 1128 -32.94 15.87 15.19
CA ARG A 1128 -31.86 14.91 14.94
C ARG A 1128 -30.58 15.24 15.73
N PRO A 1129 -29.62 14.31 15.87
CA PRO A 1129 -28.34 14.58 16.53
C PRO A 1129 -27.59 15.80 15.97
N THR A 1130 -27.74 16.08 14.67
CA THR A 1130 -27.14 17.26 14.02
C THR A 1130 -27.72 18.58 14.55
N TYR A 1131 -29.03 18.68 14.71
CA TYR A 1131 -29.68 19.84 15.34
C TYR A 1131 -29.14 20.07 16.76
N ARG A 1132 -29.13 18.99 17.57
CA ARG A 1132 -28.67 19.04 18.97
C ARG A 1132 -27.20 19.42 19.09
N TRP A 1133 -26.39 19.06 18.09
CA TRP A 1133 -25.00 19.50 18.02
C TRP A 1133 -24.91 21.00 17.70
N LEU A 1134 -25.63 21.50 16.69
CA LEU A 1134 -25.65 22.92 16.33
C LEU A 1134 -26.11 23.81 17.48
N GLU A 1135 -27.16 23.40 18.18
CA GLU A 1135 -27.72 24.06 19.37
C GLU A 1135 -26.64 24.27 20.45
N ARG A 1136 -25.78 23.27 20.65
CA ARG A 1136 -24.67 23.29 21.61
C ARG A 1136 -23.46 24.06 21.07
N ALA A 1137 -23.13 23.86 19.80
CA ALA A 1137 -21.94 24.42 19.16
C ALA A 1137 -22.04 25.94 18.96
N ARG A 1138 -23.24 26.48 18.78
CA ARG A 1138 -23.51 27.93 18.64
C ARG A 1138 -22.59 28.59 17.62
N ILE A 1139 -22.53 28.02 16.41
CA ILE A 1139 -21.57 28.37 15.35
C ILE A 1139 -21.49 29.89 15.09
N ASN A 1140 -22.64 30.57 15.04
CA ASN A 1140 -22.69 32.01 14.76
C ASN A 1140 -22.44 32.93 15.97
N ARG A 1141 -22.17 32.39 17.17
CA ARG A 1141 -22.06 33.20 18.40
C ARG A 1141 -21.08 34.36 18.26
N LYS A 1142 -19.91 34.12 17.65
CA LYS A 1142 -18.86 35.13 17.50
C LYS A 1142 -19.27 36.24 16.53
N ILE A 1143 -19.76 35.88 15.34
CA ILE A 1143 -20.15 36.87 14.33
C ILE A 1143 -21.39 37.68 14.75
N GLN A 1144 -22.28 37.10 15.56
CA GLN A 1144 -23.45 37.82 16.07
C GLN A 1144 -23.16 38.68 17.30
N ALA A 1145 -22.17 38.32 18.13
CA ALA A 1145 -21.71 39.17 19.23
C ALA A 1145 -21.00 40.44 18.71
N GLU A 1146 -20.31 40.31 17.57
CA GLU A 1146 -19.60 41.41 16.89
C GLU A 1146 -20.10 41.55 15.44
N PRO A 1147 -21.37 41.96 15.21
CA PRO A 1147 -21.99 41.98 13.89
C PRO A 1147 -21.46 43.11 13.00
N ARG A 1148 -20.74 44.05 13.60
CA ARG A 1148 -20.00 45.12 12.95
C ARG A 1148 -18.60 45.18 13.55
N LEU A 1149 -17.60 45.31 12.71
CA LEU A 1149 -16.21 45.57 13.13
C LEU A 1149 -15.70 46.81 12.41
N VAL A 1150 -14.75 47.51 13.03
CA VAL A 1150 -14.08 48.67 12.42
C VAL A 1150 -12.69 48.21 12.01
N ALA A 1151 -12.30 48.47 10.76
CA ALA A 1151 -11.00 48.10 10.24
C ALA A 1151 -10.45 49.16 9.27
N ASP A 1152 -9.13 49.31 9.26
CA ASP A 1152 -8.42 50.01 8.21
C ASP A 1152 -8.39 49.11 6.96
N VAL A 1153 -9.01 49.59 5.88
CA VAL A 1153 -9.20 48.81 4.65
C VAL A 1153 -8.14 49.18 3.63
N ARG A 1154 -7.27 48.24 3.31
CA ARG A 1154 -6.25 48.40 2.29
C ARG A 1154 -6.83 48.05 0.92
N VAL A 1155 -6.71 48.99 -0.01
CA VAL A 1155 -7.33 48.92 -1.34
C VAL A 1155 -6.26 49.12 -2.40
N ALA A 1156 -6.08 48.13 -3.28
CA ALA A 1156 -5.27 48.29 -4.49
C ALA A 1156 -6.06 49.09 -5.53
N CYS A 1157 -5.56 50.27 -5.89
CA CYS A 1157 -6.18 51.19 -6.86
C CYS A 1157 -5.20 52.27 -7.31
N ASP A 1158 -5.60 53.04 -8.33
CA ASP A 1158 -4.93 54.29 -8.67
C ASP A 1158 -5.05 55.27 -7.48
N PRO A 1159 -3.94 55.75 -6.88
CA PRO A 1159 -3.99 56.73 -5.79
C PRO A 1159 -4.68 58.05 -6.14
N ALA A 1160 -4.93 58.34 -7.42
CA ALA A 1160 -5.74 59.48 -7.85
C ALA A 1160 -7.24 59.33 -7.48
N LEU A 1161 -7.75 58.10 -7.35
CA LEU A 1161 -9.12 57.83 -6.92
C LEU A 1161 -9.28 58.14 -5.44
N LYS A 1162 -10.23 59.01 -5.06
CA LYS A 1162 -10.40 59.39 -3.65
C LYS A 1162 -11.69 58.80 -3.05
N PRO A 1163 -11.62 58.07 -1.92
CA PRO A 1163 -12.83 57.57 -1.26
C PRO A 1163 -13.66 58.74 -0.73
N VAL A 1164 -14.96 58.71 -1.01
CA VAL A 1164 -15.89 59.77 -0.61
C VAL A 1164 -16.35 59.53 0.82
N GLY A 1165 -16.10 60.49 1.71
CA GLY A 1165 -16.59 60.47 3.09
C GLY A 1165 -15.72 59.66 4.06
N TYR A 1166 -14.50 59.29 3.67
CA TYR A 1166 -13.54 58.59 4.52
C TYR A 1166 -12.19 59.33 4.56
N GLU A 1167 -11.49 59.21 5.69
CA GLU A 1167 -10.07 59.52 5.76
C GLU A 1167 -9.25 58.40 5.10
N PHE A 1168 -8.13 58.74 4.48
CA PHE A 1168 -7.30 57.77 3.79
C PHE A 1168 -5.82 58.16 3.74
N GLU A 1169 -4.96 57.15 3.66
CA GLU A 1169 -3.51 57.28 3.52
C GLU A 1169 -3.04 56.58 2.23
N PRO A 1170 -2.34 57.27 1.31
CA PRO A 1170 -1.81 56.63 0.11
C PRO A 1170 -0.58 55.75 0.42
N PHE A 1171 -0.39 54.70 -0.37
CA PHE A 1171 0.83 53.90 -0.43
C PHE A 1171 1.20 53.59 -1.90
N GLU A 1172 2.35 52.96 -2.12
CA GLU A 1172 2.97 52.78 -3.45
C GLU A 1172 2.01 52.27 -4.54
N ASN A 1173 1.05 51.39 -4.19
CA ASN A 1173 0.09 50.80 -5.14
C ASN A 1173 -1.37 50.85 -4.65
N GLY A 1174 -1.76 51.89 -3.91
CA GLY A 1174 -3.15 52.03 -3.45
C GLY A 1174 -3.36 52.97 -2.27
N LEU A 1175 -4.43 52.70 -1.52
CA LEU A 1175 -4.88 53.53 -0.39
C LEU A 1175 -5.24 52.65 0.82
N VAL A 1176 -5.03 53.17 2.02
CA VAL A 1176 -5.61 52.65 3.27
C VAL A 1176 -6.76 53.56 3.66
N VAL A 1177 -7.99 53.07 3.57
CA VAL A 1177 -9.20 53.78 4.00
C VAL A 1177 -9.41 53.53 5.49
N LYS A 1178 -9.46 54.60 6.29
CA LYS A 1178 -9.50 54.52 7.75
C LYS A 1178 -10.91 54.27 8.28
N ASP A 1179 -10.99 53.56 9.40
CA ASP A 1179 -12.20 53.41 10.21
C ASP A 1179 -13.44 52.89 9.44
N VAL A 1180 -13.23 51.97 8.49
CA VAL A 1180 -14.34 51.39 7.74
C VAL A 1180 -15.12 50.44 8.65
N THR A 1181 -16.39 50.74 8.87
CA THR A 1181 -17.32 49.83 9.56
C THR A 1181 -17.73 48.72 8.61
N VAL A 1182 -17.23 47.50 8.81
CA VAL A 1182 -17.56 46.29 8.04
C VAL A 1182 -18.74 45.58 8.71
N ASN A 1183 -19.77 45.27 7.93
CA ASN A 1183 -21.00 44.65 8.43
C ASN A 1183 -21.11 43.17 7.99
N SER A 1184 -21.38 42.30 8.94
CA SER A 1184 -21.60 40.86 8.69
C SER A 1184 -22.77 40.56 7.76
N LEU A 1185 -23.83 41.38 7.75
CA LEU A 1185 -25.05 41.16 6.96
C LEU A 1185 -25.13 41.96 5.67
N ALA A 1186 -24.17 42.85 5.37
CA ALA A 1186 -24.20 43.61 4.14
C ALA A 1186 -22.79 44.15 3.84
N PRO A 1187 -22.37 44.21 2.56
CA PRO A 1187 -21.16 44.89 2.18
C PRO A 1187 -21.23 46.38 2.55
N THR A 1188 -20.11 46.91 3.01
CA THR A 1188 -19.94 48.36 3.15
C THR A 1188 -19.48 48.92 1.81
N VAL A 1189 -20.27 49.85 1.26
CA VAL A 1189 -20.02 50.42 -0.07
C VAL A 1189 -19.22 51.71 0.05
N ILE A 1190 -18.03 51.73 -0.53
CA ILE A 1190 -17.16 52.90 -0.62
C ILE A 1190 -17.15 53.38 -2.07
N ARG A 1191 -17.56 54.64 -2.27
CA ARG A 1191 -17.53 55.28 -3.59
C ARG A 1191 -16.27 56.10 -3.76
N PHE A 1192 -15.72 56.12 -4.97
CA PHE A 1192 -14.50 56.85 -5.32
C PHE A 1192 -14.79 57.96 -6.34
N ARG A 1193 -14.05 59.08 -6.24
CA ARG A 1193 -14.11 60.20 -7.18
C ARG A 1193 -12.84 60.33 -7.99
#